data_AF-A0A819MSV2-F1
#
_entry.id   AF-A0A819MSV2-F1
#
_cell.length_a   1.000
_cell.length_b   1.000
_cell.length_c   1.000
_cell.angle_alpha   90.00
_cell.angle_beta   90.00
_cell.angle_gamma   90.00
#
_symmetry.space_group_name_H-M   'P 1'
#
loop_
_entity.id
_entity.type
_entity.pdbx_description
1 polymer ?
#
loop_
_entity_poly.entity_id
_entity_poly.type
_entity_poly.pdbx_seq_one_letter_code
_entity_poly.pdbx_strand_id
1 'polypeptide(L)'
;MFKDTVFIKNLSATAVIGQDAWNRPTPQPIQISAKLNTDFYQASVTDNLKYSLNYAVLSRNVLEYMKANEHKNFKSLGNIAESVSRILLDPKKDGSHQVEVTVKSSKSEIRADSVEYTLNRTRDGRIDGVLDELNVNGLKLLTIIGVFTFERFQKQIVNIDFSIKVSPESNVSIHELIGSVVQYVESSNFKTVEALVMKIGQLITQKNDIETIFVRVTKPNAISFTDGVGVSSNMKRDSFKNMEPITTHNSLTGSTKFNLPTSNEDSDFTKKNNHIAYIAFGSNEGNQTRNINEALHYLEKAKINVVSTSSLYISKPMYYKDQPDFFNGVIKVSFKDLSPHDLWKKCKEIEYKHINRVKKFDNGPRSIDLDILLYDDIIFNTNDLIIPHKSMLERSFVLQPLCELLSPDILHPVSAEPFHHHLAQLLAAESNETLQESSNLLQIIPVPRLESDYKKNPLKFDQLKYNQQTLIMGILNITPDSFSDGGDNFNVSATEIEATALRLIEEGATILDIGGVSTRPGSVAPSEEEELKRILPVVKTIRESKNEKLSTCLISIDTYRAKVAQECLEAGADIINDISMGLYDPQIFDVVAKYQCPYIMNHTRGTPEIMSTLINYESNTNEDIIEYMVDPLNPSYKIQNCDPQVINLISGISRELGLQILKSFTRGVRKWQIILDPGIGFAKNLSQNLSIIKYASNFKKYSMTVNERGEEDVEHVYLSFNGLASLLGPSRKKFLGTICNEPVARDRVISTGAAIMACIQQNTDIVRVHDVKEMKKVVQMGDAIYKNIY
;
A
#
# COMPACT_ATOMS: atom_id res chain seq x y z
N MET A 1 -47.02 46.83 4.59
CA MET A 1 -48.04 46.15 3.76
C MET A 1 -47.73 46.53 2.33
N PHE A 2 -47.17 45.60 1.55
CA PHE A 2 -47.20 45.43 0.08
C PHE A 2 -46.41 44.13 -0.17
N LYS A 3 -47.11 43.00 -0.40
CA LYS A 3 -46.51 41.66 -0.56
C LYS A 3 -46.51 41.19 -2.02
N ASP A 4 -46.97 42.04 -2.92
CA ASP A 4 -47.19 41.69 -4.31
C ASP A 4 -45.99 42.12 -5.15
N THR A 5 -45.55 41.25 -6.05
CA THR A 5 -44.35 41.46 -6.86
C THR A 5 -44.67 41.30 -8.34
N VAL A 6 -44.31 42.30 -9.14
CA VAL A 6 -44.27 42.21 -10.61
C VAL A 6 -42.83 41.92 -11.02
N PHE A 7 -42.61 40.94 -11.88
CA PHE A 7 -41.27 40.58 -12.34
C PHE A 7 -41.10 40.76 -13.85
N ILE A 8 -39.96 41.31 -14.24
CA ILE A 8 -39.45 41.37 -15.62
C ILE A 8 -38.24 40.42 -15.65
N LYS A 9 -38.23 39.48 -16.58
CA LYS A 9 -37.18 38.46 -16.66
C LYS A 9 -36.43 38.56 -17.99
N ASN A 10 -35.10 38.61 -17.93
CA ASN A 10 -34.17 38.47 -19.05
C ASN A 10 -34.42 39.43 -20.23
N LEU A 11 -34.69 40.71 -19.93
CA LEU A 11 -34.74 41.76 -20.94
C LEU A 11 -33.36 41.89 -21.62
N SER A 12 -33.29 41.63 -22.92
CA SER A 12 -32.03 41.60 -23.67
C SER A 12 -31.62 43.01 -24.11
N ALA A 13 -30.38 43.40 -23.80
CA ALA A 13 -29.79 44.68 -24.19
C ALA A 13 -28.30 44.53 -24.50
N THR A 14 -27.68 45.60 -25.00
CA THR A 14 -26.24 45.69 -25.29
C THR A 14 -25.64 46.87 -24.52
N ALA A 15 -24.48 46.67 -23.90
CA ALA A 15 -23.77 47.73 -23.17
C ALA A 15 -22.26 47.46 -23.13
N VAL A 16 -21.45 48.52 -23.03
CA VAL A 16 -20.01 48.41 -22.81
C VAL A 16 -19.74 48.32 -21.30
N ILE A 17 -19.35 47.13 -20.83
CA ILE A 17 -19.03 46.83 -19.43
C ILE A 17 -17.51 46.65 -19.32
N GLY A 18 -16.77 47.74 -19.15
CA GLY A 18 -15.32 47.66 -19.01
C GLY A 18 -14.63 47.08 -20.26
N GLN A 19 -13.61 46.25 -20.03
CA GLN A 19 -12.87 45.53 -21.06
C GLN A 19 -13.52 44.15 -21.30
N ASP A 20 -13.66 43.74 -22.55
CA ASP A 20 -14.18 42.41 -22.89
C ASP A 20 -13.16 41.30 -22.60
N ALA A 21 -13.59 40.06 -22.81
CA ALA A 21 -12.80 38.84 -22.83
C ALA A 21 -11.42 38.94 -23.54
N TRP A 22 -11.23 39.90 -24.44
CA TRP A 22 -10.03 40.14 -25.24
C TRP A 22 -9.37 41.50 -24.93
N ASN A 23 -9.69 42.09 -23.79
CA ASN A 23 -9.27 43.42 -23.34
C ASN A 23 -9.73 44.61 -24.20
N ARG A 24 -10.84 44.47 -24.94
CA ARG A 24 -11.39 45.50 -25.85
C ARG A 24 -12.68 46.12 -25.29
N PRO A 25 -12.86 47.44 -25.38
CA PRO A 25 -14.09 48.10 -24.92
C PRO A 25 -15.19 48.04 -26.01
N THR A 26 -15.75 46.86 -26.26
CA THR A 26 -16.86 46.67 -27.23
C THR A 26 -18.20 46.37 -26.55
N PRO A 27 -19.34 46.72 -27.17
CA PRO A 27 -20.67 46.40 -26.62
C PRO A 27 -20.87 44.89 -26.47
N GLN A 28 -21.33 44.47 -25.29
CA GLN A 28 -21.59 43.07 -24.95
C GLN A 28 -23.09 42.84 -24.72
N PRO A 29 -23.61 41.64 -25.05
CA PRO A 29 -24.98 41.28 -24.74
C PRO A 29 -25.15 41.11 -23.21
N ILE A 30 -26.17 41.76 -22.67
CA ILE A 30 -26.56 41.68 -21.27
C ILE A 30 -28.03 41.29 -21.15
N GLN A 31 -28.37 40.67 -20.03
CA GLN A 31 -29.75 40.37 -19.64
C GLN A 31 -30.08 41.13 -18.36
N ILE A 32 -31.20 41.82 -18.36
CA ILE A 32 -31.66 42.62 -17.22
C ILE A 32 -32.95 41.99 -16.71
N SER A 33 -32.97 41.66 -15.43
CA SER A 33 -34.17 41.22 -14.72
C SER A 33 -34.48 42.21 -13.61
N ALA A 34 -35.77 42.43 -13.33
CA ALA A 34 -36.21 43.32 -12.27
C ALA A 34 -37.41 42.74 -11.53
N LYS A 35 -37.44 42.87 -10.21
CA LYS A 35 -38.62 42.62 -9.37
C LYS A 35 -39.07 43.94 -8.76
N LEU A 36 -40.34 44.27 -8.96
CA LEU A 36 -40.97 45.53 -8.59
C LEU A 36 -42.05 45.24 -7.55
N ASN A 37 -41.94 45.84 -6.37
CA ASN A 37 -42.94 45.66 -5.33
C ASN A 37 -44.14 46.57 -5.59
N THR A 38 -45.36 46.06 -5.48
CA THR A 38 -46.59 46.84 -5.69
C THR A 38 -47.71 46.35 -4.78
N ASP A 39 -48.87 47.00 -4.85
CA ASP A 39 -50.17 46.44 -4.48
C ASP A 39 -50.95 46.21 -5.76
N PHE A 40 -51.56 45.04 -5.94
CA PHE A 40 -52.54 44.86 -7.01
C PHE A 40 -53.95 44.54 -6.50
N TYR A 41 -54.22 44.68 -5.19
CA TYR A 41 -55.54 44.37 -4.63
C TYR A 41 -56.67 45.12 -5.35
N GLN A 42 -56.55 46.44 -5.51
CA GLN A 42 -57.55 47.23 -6.22
C GLN A 42 -57.64 46.88 -7.71
N ALA A 43 -56.52 46.59 -8.38
CA ALA A 43 -56.52 46.13 -9.76
C ALA A 43 -57.21 44.77 -9.92
N SER A 44 -57.02 43.86 -8.97
CA SER A 44 -57.61 42.51 -8.96
C SER A 44 -59.12 42.51 -8.75
N VAL A 45 -59.63 43.43 -7.92
CA VAL A 45 -61.07 43.56 -7.64
C VAL A 45 -61.80 44.29 -8.76
N THR A 46 -61.16 45.28 -9.40
CA THR A 46 -61.80 46.16 -10.39
C THR A 46 -61.47 45.83 -11.85
N ASP A 47 -60.58 44.88 -12.09
CA ASP A 47 -60.01 44.54 -13.40
C ASP A 47 -59.54 45.79 -14.19
N ASN A 48 -58.94 46.74 -13.48
CA ASN A 48 -58.51 48.02 -14.04
C ASN A 48 -57.00 48.21 -13.94
N LEU A 49 -56.37 48.26 -15.12
CA LEU A 49 -54.93 48.47 -15.32
C LEU A 49 -54.40 49.76 -14.66
N LYS A 50 -55.27 50.76 -14.39
CA LYS A 50 -54.90 52.00 -13.71
C LYS A 50 -54.34 51.78 -12.29
N TYR A 51 -54.76 50.69 -11.63
CA TYR A 51 -54.34 50.36 -10.27
C TYR A 51 -53.21 49.31 -10.23
N SER A 52 -52.57 49.04 -11.37
CA SER A 52 -51.45 48.09 -11.51
C SER A 52 -50.25 48.77 -12.16
N LEU A 53 -49.07 48.18 -12.02
CA LEU A 53 -47.86 48.64 -12.70
C LEU A 53 -47.90 48.25 -14.19
N ASN A 54 -47.71 49.23 -15.08
CA ASN A 54 -47.60 48.97 -16.51
C ASN A 54 -46.20 48.46 -16.88
N TYR A 55 -45.98 47.17 -16.67
CA TYR A 55 -44.71 46.50 -16.96
C TYR A 55 -44.28 46.60 -18.43
N ALA A 56 -45.21 46.80 -19.38
CA ALA A 56 -44.89 46.99 -20.79
C ALA A 56 -44.23 48.36 -21.06
N VAL A 57 -44.72 49.42 -20.41
CA VAL A 57 -44.11 50.77 -20.48
C VAL A 57 -42.76 50.79 -19.77
N LEU A 58 -42.67 50.19 -18.57
CA LEU A 58 -41.42 50.08 -17.83
C LEU A 58 -40.34 49.32 -18.62
N SER A 59 -40.69 48.19 -19.22
CA SER A 59 -39.76 47.41 -20.07
C SER A 59 -39.29 48.20 -21.28
N ARG A 60 -40.18 48.97 -21.92
CA ARG A 60 -39.83 49.83 -23.06
C ARG A 60 -38.88 50.95 -22.64
N ASN A 61 -39.14 51.62 -21.53
CA ASN A 61 -38.30 52.70 -21.00
C ASN A 61 -36.87 52.22 -20.70
N VAL A 62 -36.72 51.00 -20.15
CA VAL A 62 -35.39 50.40 -19.92
C VAL A 62 -34.69 50.08 -21.24
N LEU A 63 -35.40 49.51 -22.23
CA LEU A 63 -34.82 49.24 -23.56
C LEU A 63 -34.39 50.50 -24.31
N GLU A 64 -35.22 51.55 -24.29
CA GLU A 64 -34.91 52.83 -24.94
C GLU A 64 -33.68 53.49 -24.30
N TYR A 65 -33.57 53.45 -22.97
CA TYR A 65 -32.41 53.94 -22.26
C TYR A 65 -31.13 53.17 -22.63
N MET A 66 -31.19 51.84 -22.68
CA MET A 66 -30.03 51.03 -23.06
C MET A 66 -29.62 51.28 -24.51
N LYS A 67 -30.57 51.36 -25.44
CA LYS A 67 -30.29 51.69 -26.85
C LYS A 67 -29.66 53.08 -27.00
N ALA A 68 -30.15 54.08 -26.28
CA ALA A 68 -29.58 55.43 -26.32
C ALA A 68 -28.15 55.50 -25.74
N ASN A 69 -27.76 54.53 -24.92
CA ASN A 69 -26.46 54.49 -24.24
C ASN A 69 -25.61 53.28 -24.64
N GLU A 70 -25.87 52.65 -25.79
CA GLU A 70 -25.21 51.41 -26.22
C GLU A 70 -23.67 51.54 -26.32
N HIS A 71 -23.18 52.72 -26.71
CA HIS A 71 -21.75 53.03 -26.83
C HIS A 71 -21.14 53.66 -25.56
N LYS A 72 -21.93 53.89 -24.51
CA LYS A 72 -21.44 54.46 -23.26
C LYS A 72 -20.73 53.37 -22.46
N ASN A 73 -19.51 53.64 -22.01
CA ASN A 73 -18.80 52.74 -21.10
C ASN A 73 -19.33 52.90 -19.68
N PHE A 74 -20.06 51.89 -19.20
CA PHE A 74 -20.61 51.86 -17.85
C PHE A 74 -19.60 51.42 -16.78
N LYS A 75 -18.39 51.00 -17.17
CA LYS A 75 -17.29 50.48 -16.33
C LYS A 75 -17.59 49.16 -15.59
N SER A 76 -18.77 48.99 -14.98
CA SER A 76 -19.15 47.80 -14.21
C SER A 76 -20.64 47.46 -14.38
N LEU A 77 -20.99 46.20 -14.09
CA LEU A 77 -22.39 45.75 -14.06
C LEU A 77 -23.22 46.49 -13.01
N GLY A 78 -22.63 46.83 -11.87
CA GLY A 78 -23.30 47.60 -10.81
C GLY A 78 -23.79 48.97 -11.28
N ASN A 79 -23.01 49.69 -12.10
CA ASN A 79 -23.41 50.99 -12.64
C ASN A 79 -24.60 50.88 -13.61
N ILE A 80 -24.69 49.78 -14.34
CA ILE A 80 -25.82 49.48 -15.22
C ILE A 80 -27.06 49.22 -14.36
N ALA A 81 -26.94 48.35 -13.37
CA ALA A 81 -28.04 48.02 -12.46
C ALA A 81 -28.56 49.27 -11.72
N GLU A 82 -27.66 50.18 -11.32
CA GLU A 82 -27.99 51.44 -10.63
C GLU A 82 -28.68 52.44 -11.57
N SER A 83 -28.28 52.47 -12.85
CA SER A 83 -28.94 53.31 -13.86
C SER A 83 -30.36 52.80 -14.16
N VAL A 84 -30.54 51.48 -14.23
CA VAL A 84 -31.83 50.82 -14.46
C VAL A 84 -32.76 50.98 -13.26
N SER A 85 -32.25 50.83 -12.03
CA SER A 85 -33.07 50.99 -10.82
C SER A 85 -33.66 52.41 -10.73
N ARG A 86 -32.89 53.45 -11.08
CA ARG A 86 -33.40 54.84 -11.12
C ARG A 86 -34.55 55.03 -12.10
N ILE A 87 -34.52 54.35 -13.24
CA ILE A 87 -35.62 54.43 -14.23
C ILE A 87 -36.87 53.72 -13.70
N LEU A 88 -36.68 52.58 -13.04
CA LEU A 88 -37.76 51.76 -12.50
C LEU A 88 -38.36 52.32 -11.20
N LEU A 89 -37.67 53.26 -10.54
CA LEU A 89 -38.14 53.98 -9.35
C LEU A 89 -38.72 55.37 -9.68
N ASP A 90 -38.61 55.86 -10.92
CA ASP A 90 -39.07 57.20 -11.31
C ASP A 90 -40.61 57.31 -11.26
N PRO A 91 -41.17 58.15 -10.36
CA PRO A 91 -42.62 58.30 -10.21
C PRO A 91 -43.28 58.94 -11.43
N LYS A 92 -42.52 59.64 -12.31
CA LYS A 92 -43.05 60.20 -13.56
C LYS A 92 -43.21 59.15 -14.67
N LYS A 93 -42.72 57.93 -14.46
CA LYS A 93 -42.70 56.83 -15.43
C LYS A 93 -43.38 55.56 -14.90
N ASP A 94 -44.34 55.71 -13.99
CA ASP A 94 -45.06 54.61 -13.33
C ASP A 94 -44.14 53.65 -12.54
N GLY A 95 -43.04 54.15 -11.99
CA GLY A 95 -42.06 53.35 -11.24
C GLY A 95 -42.57 52.83 -9.89
N SER A 96 -42.00 51.74 -9.39
CA SER A 96 -42.32 51.14 -8.08
C SER A 96 -41.70 51.93 -6.91
N HIS A 97 -42.10 51.63 -5.67
CA HIS A 97 -41.46 52.13 -4.46
C HIS A 97 -40.15 51.40 -4.11
N GLN A 98 -40.04 50.12 -4.48
CA GLN A 98 -38.87 49.28 -4.24
C GLN A 98 -38.61 48.36 -5.44
N VAL A 99 -37.34 48.29 -5.85
CA VAL A 99 -36.92 47.44 -6.98
C VAL A 99 -35.67 46.62 -6.62
N GLU A 100 -35.69 45.35 -7.01
CA GLU A 100 -34.51 44.50 -7.10
C GLU A 100 -34.13 44.37 -8.57
N VAL A 101 -32.91 44.77 -8.94
CA VAL A 101 -32.42 44.71 -10.33
C VAL A 101 -31.23 43.75 -10.38
N THR A 102 -31.30 42.78 -11.28
CA THR A 102 -30.22 41.84 -11.59
C THR A 102 -29.75 42.08 -13.02
N VAL A 103 -28.47 42.37 -13.20
CA VAL A 103 -27.83 42.48 -14.52
C VAL A 103 -26.87 41.31 -14.70
N LYS A 104 -27.09 40.55 -15.76
CA LYS A 104 -26.32 39.35 -16.13
C LYS A 104 -25.54 39.58 -17.41
N SER A 105 -24.25 39.25 -17.41
CA SER A 105 -23.41 39.22 -18.61
C SER A 105 -22.84 37.81 -18.81
N SER A 106 -23.02 37.26 -20.01
CA SER A 106 -22.49 35.94 -20.42
C SER A 106 -21.17 36.03 -21.21
N LYS A 107 -20.68 37.23 -21.52
CA LYS A 107 -19.45 37.45 -22.30
C LYS A 107 -18.40 38.30 -21.58
N SER A 108 -18.66 38.66 -20.32
CA SER A 108 -17.72 39.43 -19.50
C SER A 108 -16.47 38.61 -19.15
N GLU A 109 -16.60 37.30 -19.02
CA GLU A 109 -15.49 36.39 -18.71
C GLU A 109 -15.53 35.15 -19.60
N ILE A 110 -14.39 34.77 -20.20
CA ILE A 110 -14.32 33.61 -21.13
C ILE A 110 -14.54 32.31 -20.38
N ARG A 111 -14.07 32.25 -19.14
CA ARG A 111 -14.03 31.01 -18.34
C ARG A 111 -15.28 30.80 -17.48
N ALA A 112 -16.15 31.80 -17.36
CA ALA A 112 -17.38 31.73 -16.57
C ALA A 112 -18.61 31.70 -17.48
N ASP A 113 -19.62 30.91 -17.11
CA ASP A 113 -20.87 30.86 -17.87
C ASP A 113 -21.65 32.18 -17.75
N SER A 114 -21.59 32.83 -16.58
CA SER A 114 -22.10 34.19 -16.42
C SER A 114 -21.60 34.90 -15.17
N VAL A 115 -21.59 36.22 -15.24
CA VAL A 115 -21.43 37.13 -14.10
C VAL A 115 -22.73 37.89 -13.89
N GLU A 116 -23.20 37.94 -12.66
CA GLU A 116 -24.43 38.62 -12.27
C GLU A 116 -24.17 39.62 -11.15
N TYR A 117 -24.82 40.78 -11.23
CA TYR A 117 -24.84 41.79 -10.18
C TYR A 117 -26.27 42.11 -9.82
N THR A 118 -26.63 41.93 -8.55
CA THR A 118 -27.96 42.18 -8.00
C THR A 118 -27.89 43.30 -6.98
N LEU A 119 -28.77 44.28 -7.12
CA LEU A 119 -28.95 45.35 -6.14
C LEU A 119 -30.42 45.55 -5.80
N ASN A 120 -30.67 46.06 -4.59
CA ASN A 120 -32.00 46.40 -4.10
C ASN A 120 -32.01 47.89 -3.70
N ARG A 121 -33.00 48.64 -4.19
CA ARG A 121 -33.11 50.10 -3.99
C ARG A 121 -34.55 50.51 -3.75
N THR A 122 -34.75 51.58 -2.98
CA THR A 122 -36.05 52.24 -2.76
C THR A 122 -36.03 53.66 -3.33
N ARG A 123 -37.21 54.30 -3.40
CA ARG A 123 -37.32 55.70 -3.83
C ARG A 123 -36.52 56.67 -2.96
N ASP A 124 -36.39 56.38 -1.67
CA ASP A 124 -35.64 57.19 -0.71
C ASP A 124 -34.12 56.93 -0.76
N GLY A 125 -33.68 56.03 -1.66
CA GLY A 125 -32.28 55.73 -1.94
C GLY A 125 -31.89 54.31 -1.54
N ARG A 126 -30.80 54.20 -0.78
CA ARG A 126 -30.29 52.91 -0.31
C ARG A 126 -31.12 52.43 0.88
N ILE A 127 -31.31 51.11 0.97
CA ILE A 127 -31.91 50.49 2.16
C ILE A 127 -30.78 50.23 3.16
N ASP A 128 -30.82 50.86 4.33
CA ASP A 128 -29.79 50.66 5.36
C ASP A 128 -29.65 49.18 5.74
N GLY A 129 -28.42 48.67 5.68
CA GLY A 129 -28.08 47.28 6.01
C GLY A 129 -28.24 46.26 4.87
N VAL A 130 -28.69 46.65 3.68
CA VAL A 130 -28.78 45.74 2.51
C VAL A 130 -27.55 45.92 1.62
N LEU A 131 -26.70 44.89 1.56
CA LEU A 131 -25.53 44.83 0.66
C LEU A 131 -25.95 44.39 -0.74
N ASP A 132 -25.18 44.84 -1.74
CA ASP A 132 -25.33 44.35 -3.11
C ASP A 132 -24.69 42.96 -3.21
N GLU A 133 -25.16 42.13 -4.15
CA GLU A 133 -24.68 40.76 -4.34
C GLU A 133 -24.05 40.60 -5.72
N LEU A 134 -22.84 40.06 -5.76
CA LEU A 134 -22.12 39.74 -6.99
C LEU A 134 -21.93 38.23 -7.05
N ASN A 135 -22.42 37.64 -8.14
CA ASN A 135 -22.37 36.20 -8.39
C ASN A 135 -21.54 35.89 -9.63
N VAL A 136 -20.59 34.97 -9.49
CA VAL A 136 -19.88 34.36 -10.61
C VAL A 136 -20.34 32.92 -10.70
N ASN A 137 -20.93 32.56 -11.84
CA ASN A 137 -21.52 31.24 -12.07
C ASN A 137 -20.74 30.49 -13.14
N GLY A 138 -20.46 29.21 -12.89
CA GLY A 138 -19.88 28.28 -13.85
C GLY A 138 -18.46 28.64 -14.27
N LEU A 139 -17.60 29.08 -13.34
CA LEU A 139 -16.18 29.32 -13.62
C LEU A 139 -15.45 27.98 -13.80
N LYS A 140 -15.09 27.65 -15.04
CA LYS A 140 -14.45 26.38 -15.42
C LYS A 140 -12.94 26.48 -15.32
N LEU A 141 -12.35 25.71 -14.41
CA LEU A 141 -10.90 25.71 -14.16
C LEU A 141 -10.33 24.29 -14.21
N LEU A 142 -9.02 24.21 -14.47
CA LEU A 142 -8.28 22.94 -14.52
C LEU A 142 -7.38 22.79 -13.29
N THR A 143 -7.64 21.79 -12.46
CA THR A 143 -6.82 21.47 -11.28
C THR A 143 -6.68 19.97 -11.09
N ILE A 144 -5.68 19.55 -10.33
CA ILE A 144 -5.58 18.15 -9.86
C ILE A 144 -6.48 18.02 -8.64
N ILE A 145 -7.54 17.22 -8.74
CA ILE A 145 -8.51 17.04 -7.65
C ILE A 145 -9.09 15.63 -7.59
N GLY A 146 -9.07 15.04 -6.40
CA GLY A 146 -9.62 13.72 -6.14
C GLY A 146 -8.66 12.82 -5.39
N VAL A 147 -9.13 11.62 -5.10
CA VAL A 147 -8.42 10.61 -4.31
C VAL A 147 -7.88 9.48 -5.18
N PHE A 148 -8.57 9.13 -6.27
CA PHE A 148 -8.20 7.97 -7.09
C PHE A 148 -7.00 8.25 -8.00
N THR A 149 -6.17 7.23 -8.23
CA THR A 149 -4.91 7.31 -8.98
C THR A 149 -5.05 8.01 -10.35
N PHE A 150 -6.08 7.68 -11.14
CA PHE A 150 -6.31 8.29 -12.46
C PHE A 150 -6.66 9.79 -12.38
N GLU A 151 -7.38 10.20 -11.33
CA GLU A 151 -7.72 11.61 -11.05
C GLU A 151 -6.48 12.43 -10.70
N ARG A 152 -5.45 11.76 -10.20
CA ARG A 152 -4.20 12.39 -9.79
C ARG A 152 -3.23 12.57 -10.93
N PHE A 153 -3.32 11.84 -12.06
CA PHE A 153 -2.35 11.97 -13.17
C PHE A 153 -2.64 13.12 -14.14
N GLN A 154 -3.89 13.60 -14.18
CA GLN A 154 -4.32 14.61 -15.15
C GLN A 154 -5.12 15.72 -14.48
N LYS A 155 -4.96 16.97 -14.96
CA LYS A 155 -5.81 18.07 -14.52
C LYS A 155 -7.23 17.80 -14.98
N GLN A 156 -8.18 17.97 -14.07
CA GLN A 156 -9.60 17.78 -14.31
C GLN A 156 -10.32 19.12 -14.28
N ILE A 157 -11.43 19.20 -15.01
CA ILE A 157 -12.29 20.37 -15.01
C ILE A 157 -13.06 20.42 -13.69
N VAL A 158 -13.07 21.57 -13.04
CA VAL A 158 -13.96 21.89 -11.93
C VAL A 158 -14.76 23.14 -12.27
N ASN A 159 -16.04 23.12 -11.90
CA ASN A 159 -16.93 24.28 -12.04
C ASN A 159 -17.04 24.96 -10.68
N ILE A 160 -16.76 26.25 -10.63
CA ILE A 160 -16.78 27.03 -9.40
C ILE A 160 -17.84 28.11 -9.52
N ASP A 161 -18.73 28.15 -8.54
CA ASP A 161 -19.69 29.23 -8.34
C ASP A 161 -19.34 29.95 -7.04
N PHE A 162 -19.31 31.28 -7.04
CA PHE A 162 -19.17 32.02 -5.80
C PHE A 162 -19.99 33.31 -5.81
N SER A 163 -20.49 33.64 -4.61
CA SER A 163 -21.32 34.82 -4.35
C SER A 163 -20.71 35.62 -3.23
N ILE A 164 -20.52 36.91 -3.44
CA ILE A 164 -19.98 37.83 -2.44
C ILE A 164 -20.97 38.96 -2.19
N LYS A 165 -21.06 39.38 -0.92
CA LYS A 165 -21.80 40.58 -0.53
C LYS A 165 -20.86 41.76 -0.51
N VAL A 166 -21.22 42.80 -1.26
CA VAL A 166 -20.34 43.91 -1.61
C VAL A 166 -20.99 45.21 -1.16
N SER A 167 -20.22 46.09 -0.53
CA SER A 167 -20.71 47.43 -0.20
C SER A 167 -20.72 48.31 -1.47
N PRO A 168 -21.72 49.19 -1.65
CA PRO A 168 -21.86 50.01 -2.87
C PRO A 168 -20.68 50.96 -3.19
N GLU A 169 -19.76 51.16 -2.24
CA GLU A 169 -18.59 52.04 -2.35
C GLU A 169 -17.27 51.28 -2.51
N SER A 170 -17.32 49.95 -2.51
CA SER A 170 -16.11 49.14 -2.63
C SER A 170 -15.61 49.06 -4.09
N ASN A 171 -14.31 49.32 -4.27
CA ASN A 171 -13.62 49.22 -5.56
C ASN A 171 -13.21 47.76 -5.89
N VAL A 172 -14.06 46.77 -5.59
CA VAL A 172 -13.73 45.36 -5.86
C VAL A 172 -13.78 45.11 -7.38
N SER A 173 -12.61 44.88 -7.97
CA SER A 173 -12.49 44.49 -9.38
C SER A 173 -12.78 43.01 -9.55
N ILE A 174 -13.85 42.69 -10.28
CA ILE A 174 -14.24 41.30 -10.51
C ILE A 174 -13.18 40.50 -11.28
N HIS A 175 -12.51 41.15 -12.23
CA HIS A 175 -11.48 40.51 -13.05
C HIS A 175 -10.24 40.16 -12.21
N GLU A 176 -9.85 41.01 -11.26
CA GLU A 176 -8.73 40.73 -10.35
C GLU A 176 -9.04 39.59 -9.37
N LEU A 177 -10.30 39.53 -8.92
CA LEU A 177 -10.78 38.46 -8.05
C LEU A 177 -10.76 37.11 -8.78
N ILE A 178 -11.36 37.06 -9.97
CA ILE A 178 -11.37 35.86 -10.81
C ILE A 178 -9.93 35.47 -11.17
N GLY A 179 -9.08 36.41 -11.55
CA GLY A 179 -7.67 36.15 -11.86
C GLY A 179 -6.90 35.53 -10.68
N SER A 180 -7.13 36.03 -9.46
CA SER A 180 -6.51 35.45 -8.25
C SER A 180 -6.98 34.03 -7.98
N VAL A 181 -8.28 33.76 -8.12
CA VAL A 181 -8.85 32.40 -7.95
C VAL A 181 -8.32 31.46 -9.02
N VAL A 182 -8.29 31.89 -10.29
CA VAL A 182 -7.74 31.14 -11.42
C VAL A 182 -6.29 30.74 -11.12
N GLN A 183 -5.44 31.71 -10.78
CA GLN A 183 -4.02 31.47 -10.54
C GLN A 183 -3.81 30.45 -9.42
N TYR A 184 -4.51 30.64 -8.29
CA TYR A 184 -4.36 29.76 -7.13
C TYR A 184 -4.88 28.35 -7.41
N VAL A 185 -6.06 28.20 -8.01
CA VAL A 185 -6.67 26.89 -8.26
C VAL A 185 -5.85 26.10 -9.28
N GLU A 186 -5.40 26.72 -10.37
CA GLU A 186 -4.65 26.03 -11.42
C GLU A 186 -3.22 25.63 -11.01
N SER A 187 -2.65 26.29 -9.99
CA SER A 187 -1.35 25.96 -9.40
C SER A 187 -1.44 25.02 -8.20
N SER A 188 -2.64 24.68 -7.73
CA SER A 188 -2.85 23.90 -6.51
C SER A 188 -3.21 22.44 -6.79
N ASN A 189 -3.14 21.62 -5.74
CA ASN A 189 -3.52 20.20 -5.79
C ASN A 189 -4.35 19.88 -4.54
N PHE A 190 -5.57 19.40 -4.75
CA PHE A 190 -6.50 19.11 -3.66
C PHE A 190 -6.87 17.63 -3.63
N LYS A 191 -6.94 17.03 -2.44
CA LYS A 191 -7.49 15.68 -2.28
C LYS A 191 -9.02 15.70 -2.31
N THR A 192 -9.61 16.72 -1.68
CA THR A 192 -11.06 16.83 -1.44
C THR A 192 -11.62 18.14 -2.00
N VAL A 193 -12.89 18.14 -2.40
CA VAL A 193 -13.59 19.33 -2.91
C VAL A 193 -13.85 20.32 -1.76
N GLU A 194 -14.06 19.81 -0.56
CA GLU A 194 -14.21 20.54 0.69
C GLU A 194 -13.01 21.45 0.97
N ALA A 195 -11.79 20.92 0.83
CA ALA A 195 -10.57 21.69 1.05
C ALA A 195 -10.42 22.82 0.01
N LEU A 196 -10.78 22.53 -1.25
CA LEU A 196 -10.78 23.54 -2.32
C LEU A 196 -11.79 24.66 -2.04
N VAL A 197 -13.02 24.32 -1.65
CA VAL A 197 -14.07 25.30 -1.27
C VAL A 197 -13.58 26.23 -0.15
N MET A 198 -13.01 25.66 0.91
CA MET A 198 -12.50 26.43 2.05
C MET A 198 -11.34 27.36 1.66
N LYS A 199 -10.40 26.89 0.84
CA LYS A 199 -9.25 27.70 0.42
C LYS A 199 -9.61 28.82 -0.55
N ILE A 200 -10.60 28.62 -1.42
CA ILE A 200 -11.13 29.71 -2.25
C ILE A 200 -11.80 30.78 -1.36
N GLY A 201 -12.60 30.36 -0.38
CA GLY A 201 -13.19 31.27 0.60
C GLY A 201 -12.16 32.10 1.36
N GLN A 202 -11.09 31.44 1.83
CA GLN A 202 -9.97 32.09 2.50
C GLN A 202 -9.27 33.10 1.57
N LEU A 203 -8.96 32.71 0.34
CA LEU A 203 -8.26 33.57 -0.64
C LEU A 203 -9.03 34.86 -0.95
N ILE A 204 -10.35 34.74 -1.17
CA ILE A 204 -11.20 35.87 -1.55
C ILE A 204 -11.37 36.85 -0.37
N THR A 205 -11.57 36.33 0.84
CA THR A 205 -11.75 37.15 2.06
C THR A 205 -10.45 37.73 2.61
N GLN A 206 -9.30 37.15 2.27
CA GLN A 206 -7.98 37.66 2.67
C GLN A 206 -7.56 38.88 1.84
N LYS A 207 -7.81 38.87 0.52
CA LYS A 207 -7.37 39.93 -0.40
C LYS A 207 -8.33 41.12 -0.49
N ASN A 208 -9.58 40.97 -0.06
CA ASN A 208 -10.63 41.98 -0.22
C ASN A 208 -11.38 42.19 1.10
N ASP A 209 -11.96 43.37 1.27
CA ASP A 209 -12.77 43.70 2.46
C ASP A 209 -14.18 43.10 2.37
N ILE A 210 -14.25 41.77 2.34
CA ILE A 210 -15.49 41.00 2.16
C ILE A 210 -15.80 40.23 3.46
N GLU A 211 -16.97 40.48 4.03
CA GLU A 211 -17.38 39.89 5.32
C GLU A 211 -17.96 38.48 5.16
N THR A 212 -18.73 38.24 4.11
CA THR A 212 -19.44 36.96 3.84
C THR A 212 -19.26 36.52 2.40
N ILE A 213 -19.03 35.22 2.22
CA ILE A 213 -18.88 34.58 0.91
C ILE A 213 -19.58 33.23 0.87
N PHE A 214 -20.23 32.93 -0.24
CA PHE A 214 -20.66 31.59 -0.61
C PHE A 214 -19.75 31.06 -1.72
N VAL A 215 -19.28 29.82 -1.57
CA VAL A 215 -18.52 29.13 -2.62
C VAL A 215 -19.11 27.75 -2.82
N ARG A 216 -19.33 27.36 -4.07
CA ARG A 216 -19.68 26.02 -4.50
C ARG A 216 -18.64 25.55 -5.51
N VAL A 217 -18.19 24.31 -5.35
CA VAL A 217 -17.34 23.64 -6.34
C VAL A 217 -18.04 22.37 -6.75
N THR A 218 -18.22 22.20 -8.05
CA THR A 218 -18.82 21.02 -8.67
C THR A 218 -17.79 20.33 -9.54
N LYS A 219 -17.59 19.04 -9.28
CA LYS A 219 -16.78 18.15 -10.11
C LYS A 219 -17.68 17.41 -11.11
N PRO A 220 -17.66 17.77 -12.40
CA PRO A 220 -18.42 17.08 -13.43
C PRO A 220 -17.95 15.62 -13.56
N ASN A 221 -18.89 14.70 -13.84
CA ASN A 221 -18.63 13.27 -14.06
C ASN A 221 -17.93 12.52 -12.90
N ALA A 222 -18.02 13.03 -11.66
CA ALA A 222 -17.42 12.36 -10.49
C ALA A 222 -18.03 10.97 -10.22
N ILE A 223 -19.31 10.77 -10.58
CA ILE A 223 -20.02 9.50 -10.46
C ILE A 223 -20.73 9.23 -11.78
N SER A 224 -20.63 7.99 -12.28
CA SER A 224 -21.36 7.52 -13.47
C SER A 224 -22.85 7.86 -13.35
N PHE A 225 -23.45 8.36 -14.44
CA PHE A 225 -24.87 8.75 -14.50
C PHE A 225 -25.26 10.03 -13.73
N THR A 226 -24.30 10.91 -13.41
CA THR A 226 -24.58 12.24 -12.82
C THR A 226 -23.90 13.36 -13.61
N ASP A 227 -24.53 14.54 -13.67
CA ASP A 227 -23.93 15.73 -14.30
C ASP A 227 -22.72 16.28 -13.49
N GLY A 228 -22.63 15.92 -12.21
CA GLY A 228 -21.52 16.24 -11.32
C GLY A 228 -21.89 16.14 -9.85
N VAL A 229 -20.87 16.05 -8.98
CA VAL A 229 -21.01 16.09 -7.53
C VAL A 229 -20.27 17.31 -7.00
N GLY A 230 -20.87 18.06 -6.07
CA GLY A 230 -20.28 19.29 -5.58
C GLY A 230 -20.55 19.56 -4.11
N VAL A 231 -19.69 20.39 -3.53
CA VAL A 231 -19.77 20.87 -2.15
C VAL A 231 -19.95 22.37 -2.17
N SER A 232 -20.77 22.90 -1.26
CA SER A 232 -20.92 24.35 -1.08
C SER A 232 -20.84 24.76 0.38
N SER A 233 -20.28 25.93 0.65
CA SER A 233 -20.15 26.48 2.00
C SER A 233 -20.41 27.99 2.02
N ASN A 234 -21.06 28.44 3.09
CA ASN A 234 -21.18 29.86 3.46
C ASN A 234 -20.15 30.18 4.53
N MET A 235 -19.25 31.12 4.27
CA MET A 235 -18.09 31.42 5.11
C MET A 235 -18.09 32.91 5.50
N LYS A 236 -17.61 33.19 6.71
CA LYS A 236 -17.36 34.55 7.20
C LYS A 236 -15.86 34.82 7.26
N ARG A 237 -15.43 36.07 7.11
CA ARG A 237 -14.02 36.46 7.25
C ARG A 237 -13.42 36.00 8.59
N ASP A 238 -14.20 36.10 9.67
CA ASP A 238 -13.82 35.66 11.01
C ASP A 238 -13.50 34.17 11.11
N SER A 239 -14.05 33.33 10.23
CA SER A 239 -13.78 31.90 10.18
C SER A 239 -12.32 31.57 9.84
N PHE A 240 -11.54 32.55 9.35
CA PHE A 240 -10.14 32.37 8.93
C PHE A 240 -9.12 33.07 9.85
N LYS A 241 -9.52 33.69 10.96
CA LYS A 241 -8.63 34.47 11.86
C LYS A 241 -7.44 33.67 12.41
N ASN A 242 -7.59 32.35 12.58
CA ASN A 242 -6.56 31.47 13.13
C ASN A 242 -5.81 30.64 12.07
N MET A 243 -6.01 30.95 10.78
CA MET A 243 -5.34 30.24 9.68
C MET A 243 -4.21 31.10 9.09
N GLU A 244 -3.12 30.46 8.69
CA GLU A 244 -2.01 31.17 8.03
C GLU A 244 -2.44 31.79 6.69
N PRO A 245 -1.94 32.99 6.34
CA PRO A 245 -2.26 33.66 5.09
C PRO A 245 -1.79 32.86 3.87
N ILE A 246 -2.61 32.77 2.83
CA ILE A 246 -2.22 32.12 1.57
C ILE A 246 -1.23 33.03 0.82
N THR A 247 -0.01 32.55 0.58
CA THR A 247 0.99 33.17 -0.29
C THR A 247 0.92 32.57 -1.70
N THR A 248 0.91 33.44 -2.72
CA THR A 248 0.94 33.01 -4.14
C THR A 248 2.35 33.26 -4.67
N HIS A 249 3.15 32.21 -4.85
CA HIS A 249 4.51 32.34 -5.41
C HIS A 249 4.45 32.38 -6.94
N ASN A 250 4.93 33.47 -7.53
CA ASN A 250 5.04 33.67 -8.98
C ASN A 250 6.23 32.91 -9.62
N SER A 251 6.30 31.59 -9.49
CA SER A 251 7.27 30.78 -10.24
C SER A 251 6.57 29.87 -11.26
N LEU A 252 6.21 30.45 -12.40
CA LEU A 252 5.89 29.70 -13.61
C LEU A 252 7.15 29.60 -14.47
N THR A 253 8.01 28.62 -14.19
CA THR A 253 8.91 28.08 -15.23
C THR A 253 8.17 26.92 -15.90
N GLY A 254 7.90 27.09 -17.20
CA GLY A 254 7.15 26.14 -18.01
C GLY A 254 7.76 24.74 -18.00
N SER A 255 7.08 23.80 -17.34
CA SER A 255 7.28 22.37 -17.48
C SER A 255 5.94 21.76 -17.89
N THR A 256 5.93 21.05 -19.02
CA THR A 256 4.78 20.30 -19.55
C THR A 256 4.65 18.91 -18.91
N LYS A 257 5.39 18.62 -17.84
CA LYS A 257 5.33 17.35 -17.09
C LYS A 257 4.70 17.57 -15.72
N PHE A 258 3.81 16.65 -15.36
CA PHE A 258 3.14 16.54 -14.08
C PHE A 258 4.17 16.51 -12.93
N ASN A 259 4.15 17.51 -12.04
CA ASN A 259 4.98 17.56 -10.83
C ASN A 259 4.07 17.61 -9.59
N LEU A 260 4.35 16.74 -8.61
CA LEU A 260 3.69 16.76 -7.29
C LEU A 260 4.01 18.08 -6.56
N PRO A 261 3.11 18.61 -5.71
CA PRO A 261 3.35 19.83 -4.95
C PRO A 261 4.59 19.69 -4.08
N THR A 262 5.47 20.68 -4.17
CA THR A 262 6.75 20.76 -3.45
C THR A 262 6.56 21.31 -2.04
N SER A 263 6.93 20.53 -1.01
CA SER A 263 7.35 21.07 0.28
C SER A 263 8.88 21.15 0.28
N ASN A 264 9.42 22.36 0.47
CA ASN A 264 10.85 22.65 0.39
C ASN A 264 11.56 22.66 1.75
N GLU A 265 11.04 21.99 2.78
CA GLU A 265 11.58 22.13 4.14
C GLU A 265 12.10 20.80 4.68
N ASP A 266 13.30 20.40 4.24
CA ASP A 266 14.09 19.34 4.89
C ASP A 266 14.32 19.61 6.39
N SER A 267 14.34 20.89 6.78
CA SER A 267 14.60 21.37 8.14
C SER A 267 13.54 21.01 9.17
N ASP A 268 12.34 20.63 8.76
CA ASP A 268 11.27 20.23 9.68
C ASP A 268 11.33 18.76 10.10
N PHE A 269 12.08 17.91 9.38
CA PHE A 269 12.19 16.49 9.69
C PHE A 269 13.13 16.19 10.85
N THR A 270 14.02 17.11 11.25
CA THR A 270 14.93 16.93 12.40
C THR A 270 14.25 17.10 13.77
N LYS A 271 12.90 17.17 13.82
CA LYS A 271 12.12 17.35 15.06
C LYS A 271 11.51 16.05 15.60
N LYS A 272 11.52 14.95 14.84
CA LYS A 272 10.97 13.65 15.26
C LYS A 272 12.11 12.75 15.75
N ASN A 273 11.96 12.15 16.94
CA ASN A 273 13.01 11.33 17.55
C ASN A 273 13.28 10.00 16.83
N ASN A 274 12.36 9.52 15.97
CA ASN A 274 12.50 8.26 15.24
C ASN A 274 11.71 8.32 13.92
N HIS A 275 12.32 7.81 12.86
CA HIS A 275 11.76 7.75 11.50
C HIS A 275 11.75 6.31 10.99
N ILE A 276 10.81 6.02 10.09
CA ILE A 276 10.72 4.73 9.39
C ILE A 276 10.85 4.98 7.89
N ALA A 277 11.68 4.18 7.22
CA ALA A 277 11.72 4.17 5.77
C ALA A 277 11.67 2.74 5.22
N TYR A 278 11.20 2.63 3.99
CA TYR A 278 11.16 1.38 3.23
C TYR A 278 12.11 1.53 2.05
N ILE A 279 13.13 0.68 1.99
CA ILE A 279 14.18 0.75 0.96
C ILE A 279 14.11 -0.53 0.13
N ALA A 280 13.91 -0.38 -1.18
CA ALA A 280 14.08 -1.47 -2.12
C ALA A 280 15.58 -1.70 -2.36
N PHE A 281 15.98 -2.97 -2.45
CA PHE A 281 17.32 -3.33 -2.89
C PHE A 281 17.24 -4.23 -4.14
N GLY A 282 18.26 -4.12 -5.00
CA GLY A 282 18.38 -4.92 -6.21
C GLY A 282 19.83 -5.23 -6.57
N SER A 283 20.15 -6.49 -6.85
CA SER A 283 21.51 -6.92 -7.25
C SER A 283 21.46 -7.98 -8.35
N ASN A 284 22.28 -7.84 -9.40
CA ASN A 284 22.43 -8.86 -10.45
C ASN A 284 23.87 -9.13 -10.90
N GLU A 285 24.86 -8.49 -10.29
CA GLU A 285 26.29 -8.67 -10.62
C GLU A 285 27.07 -9.27 -9.45
N GLY A 286 27.96 -10.23 -9.74
CA GLY A 286 28.76 -10.90 -8.72
C GLY A 286 27.95 -11.86 -7.84
N ASN A 287 28.30 -11.95 -6.56
CA ASN A 287 27.54 -12.73 -5.56
C ASN A 287 26.44 -11.84 -4.97
N GLN A 288 25.21 -12.04 -5.43
CA GLN A 288 24.07 -11.18 -5.09
C GLN A 288 23.74 -11.22 -3.60
N THR A 289 23.70 -12.40 -2.97
CA THR A 289 23.41 -12.55 -1.54
C THR A 289 24.45 -11.84 -0.69
N ARG A 290 25.74 -11.97 -1.03
CA ARG A 290 26.82 -11.29 -0.33
C ARG A 290 26.73 -9.77 -0.45
N ASN A 291 26.47 -9.25 -1.65
CA ASN A 291 26.32 -7.80 -1.85
C ASN A 291 25.16 -7.24 -1.01
N ILE A 292 24.04 -7.97 -0.93
CA ILE A 292 22.88 -7.58 -0.11
C ILE A 292 23.25 -7.58 1.37
N ASN A 293 23.88 -8.65 1.87
CA ASN A 293 24.27 -8.76 3.28
C ASN A 293 25.31 -7.69 3.68
N GLU A 294 26.28 -7.39 2.81
CA GLU A 294 27.22 -6.30 3.02
C GLU A 294 26.52 -4.94 3.05
N ALA A 295 25.54 -4.70 2.16
CA ALA A 295 24.76 -3.46 2.16
C ALA A 295 23.98 -3.28 3.47
N LEU A 296 23.33 -4.34 3.98
CA LEU A 296 22.65 -4.30 5.28
C LEU A 296 23.62 -4.01 6.43
N HIS A 297 24.79 -4.64 6.42
CA HIS A 297 25.82 -4.40 7.43
C HIS A 297 26.27 -2.91 7.44
N TYR A 298 26.44 -2.30 6.27
CA TYR A 298 26.81 -0.89 6.18
C TYR A 298 25.69 0.06 6.59
N LEU A 299 24.41 -0.30 6.38
CA LEU A 299 23.27 0.45 6.92
C LEU A 299 23.30 0.44 8.46
N GLU A 300 23.44 -0.74 9.07
CA GLU A 300 23.53 -0.86 10.53
C GLU A 300 24.72 -0.08 11.10
N LYS A 301 25.88 -0.15 10.43
CA LYS A 301 27.07 0.65 10.78
C LYS A 301 26.83 2.16 10.68
N ALA A 302 25.95 2.59 9.79
CA ALA A 302 25.51 3.98 9.65
C ALA A 302 24.43 4.38 10.68
N LYS A 303 24.14 3.55 11.69
CA LYS A 303 23.08 3.73 12.70
C LYS A 303 21.67 3.70 12.10
N ILE A 304 21.50 3.02 10.97
CA ILE A 304 20.20 2.74 10.35
C ILE A 304 19.85 1.30 10.68
N ASN A 305 18.95 1.11 11.64
CA ASN A 305 18.58 -0.21 12.14
C ASN A 305 17.66 -0.93 11.15
N VAL A 306 17.99 -2.16 10.78
CA VAL A 306 17.14 -2.99 9.91
C VAL A 306 16.12 -3.71 10.78
N VAL A 307 14.89 -3.22 10.79
CA VAL A 307 13.79 -3.73 11.63
C VAL A 307 13.27 -5.07 11.09
N SER A 308 13.04 -5.14 9.78
CA SER A 308 12.57 -6.36 9.13
C SER A 308 12.87 -6.34 7.62
N THR A 309 12.79 -7.51 7.01
CA THR A 309 13.03 -7.70 5.57
C THR A 309 11.83 -8.41 4.94
N SER A 310 11.58 -8.16 3.67
CA SER A 310 10.74 -9.04 2.86
C SER A 310 11.44 -10.38 2.64
N SER A 311 10.74 -11.30 1.96
CA SER A 311 11.39 -12.42 1.28
C SER A 311 12.31 -11.93 0.16
N LEU A 312 13.25 -12.79 -0.24
CA LEU A 312 14.20 -12.52 -1.31
C LEU A 312 13.67 -13.13 -2.61
N TYR A 313 13.59 -12.32 -3.66
CA TYR A 313 12.98 -12.70 -4.92
C TYR A 313 13.95 -12.59 -6.08
N ILE A 314 13.94 -13.60 -6.95
CA ILE A 314 14.58 -13.57 -8.26
C ILE A 314 13.55 -13.07 -9.27
N SER A 315 13.92 -12.05 -10.05
CA SER A 315 13.10 -11.52 -11.13
C SER A 315 13.88 -11.44 -12.44
N LYS A 316 13.19 -11.60 -13.57
CA LYS A 316 13.75 -11.26 -14.88
C LYS A 316 14.05 -9.77 -14.98
N PRO A 317 15.10 -9.37 -15.71
CA PRO A 317 15.43 -7.96 -15.86
C PRO A 317 14.33 -7.20 -16.63
N MET A 318 14.01 -6.00 -16.15
CA MET A 318 13.07 -5.07 -16.79
C MET A 318 13.85 -4.08 -17.66
N TYR A 319 13.27 -3.68 -18.80
CA TYR A 319 13.80 -2.77 -19.83
C TYR A 319 14.95 -3.34 -20.69
N TYR A 320 16.00 -3.89 -20.06
CA TYR A 320 17.14 -4.49 -20.76
C TYR A 320 17.19 -5.98 -20.49
N LYS A 321 16.83 -6.80 -21.47
CA LYS A 321 16.65 -8.25 -21.29
C LYS A 321 17.95 -9.04 -21.26
N ASP A 322 19.00 -8.56 -21.95
CA ASP A 322 20.29 -9.25 -22.06
C ASP A 322 21.19 -8.98 -20.84
N GLN A 323 20.74 -9.40 -19.66
CA GLN A 323 21.52 -9.33 -18.42
C GLN A 323 21.11 -10.43 -17.42
N PRO A 324 21.92 -10.71 -16.38
CA PRO A 324 21.57 -11.69 -15.37
C PRO A 324 20.29 -11.32 -14.60
N ASP A 325 19.63 -12.34 -14.05
CA ASP A 325 18.45 -12.18 -13.20
C ASP A 325 18.77 -11.34 -11.95
N PHE A 326 17.80 -10.54 -11.49
CA PHE A 326 17.95 -9.69 -10.31
C PHE A 326 17.45 -10.38 -9.05
N PHE A 327 18.20 -10.20 -7.97
CA PHE A 327 17.77 -10.47 -6.60
C PHE A 327 17.21 -9.17 -6.03
N ASN A 328 15.92 -9.17 -5.69
CA ASN A 328 15.21 -8.01 -5.17
C ASN A 328 14.54 -8.31 -3.84
N GLY A 329 14.34 -7.26 -3.07
CA GLY A 329 13.51 -7.26 -1.86
C GLY A 329 13.37 -5.86 -1.31
N VAL A 330 12.69 -5.75 -0.18
CA VAL A 330 12.49 -4.50 0.54
C VAL A 330 12.90 -4.69 1.99
N ILE A 331 13.51 -3.67 2.57
CA ILE A 331 13.81 -3.60 4.00
C ILE A 331 13.04 -2.46 4.64
N LYS A 332 12.51 -2.72 5.84
CA LYS A 332 12.01 -1.69 6.75
C LYS A 332 13.16 -1.28 7.66
N VAL A 333 13.49 0.00 7.66
CA VAL A 333 14.56 0.55 8.50
C VAL A 333 14.02 1.61 9.46
N SER A 334 14.62 1.69 10.64
CA SER A 334 14.38 2.75 11.62
C SER A 334 15.68 3.47 11.98
N PHE A 335 15.59 4.79 12.18
CA PHE A 335 16.74 5.64 12.46
C PHE A 335 16.30 6.96 13.09
N LYS A 336 17.25 7.69 13.66
CA LYS A 336 17.01 8.98 14.33
C LYS A 336 17.69 10.11 13.56
N ASP A 337 17.05 11.28 13.53
CA ASP A 337 17.65 12.55 13.13
C ASP A 337 18.29 12.58 11.72
N LEU A 338 17.79 11.82 10.75
CA LEU A 338 18.25 11.87 9.35
C LEU A 338 17.14 12.41 8.45
N SER A 339 17.43 13.40 7.62
CA SER A 339 16.48 13.86 6.59
C SER A 339 16.37 12.84 5.44
N PRO A 340 15.32 12.90 4.61
CA PRO A 340 15.21 12.07 3.40
C PRO A 340 16.45 12.17 2.49
N HIS A 341 17.02 13.36 2.33
CA HIS A 341 18.24 13.56 1.54
C HIS A 341 19.48 12.95 2.20
N ASP A 342 19.59 12.99 3.53
CA ASP A 342 20.73 12.39 4.22
C ASP A 342 20.68 10.86 4.16
N LEU A 343 19.49 10.27 4.31
CA LEU A 343 19.28 8.85 4.06
C LEU A 343 19.66 8.49 2.62
N TRP A 344 19.21 9.26 1.63
CA TRP A 344 19.56 9.03 0.22
C TRP A 344 21.06 9.11 -0.03
N LYS A 345 21.76 10.12 0.53
CA LYS A 345 23.22 10.23 0.46
C LYS A 345 23.92 9.02 1.07
N LYS A 346 23.41 8.49 2.18
CA LYS A 346 23.94 7.28 2.82
C LYS A 346 23.75 6.04 1.95
N CYS A 347 22.60 5.87 1.34
CA CYS A 347 22.37 4.80 0.36
C CYS A 347 23.38 4.88 -0.81
N LYS A 348 23.61 6.08 -1.36
CA LYS A 348 24.59 6.27 -2.45
C LYS A 348 26.04 6.08 -1.99
N GLU A 349 26.38 6.45 -0.77
CA GLU A 349 27.68 6.14 -0.17
C GLU A 349 27.93 4.63 -0.09
N ILE A 350 26.93 3.84 0.29
CA ILE A 350 27.02 2.37 0.34
C ILE A 350 27.21 1.78 -1.06
N GLU A 351 26.41 2.21 -2.03
CA GLU A 351 26.52 1.75 -3.42
C GLU A 351 27.91 2.01 -4.02
N TYR A 352 28.40 3.25 -3.96
CA TYR A 352 29.59 3.66 -4.71
C TYR A 352 30.91 3.49 -3.95
N LYS A 353 30.94 3.72 -2.63
CA LYS A 353 32.21 3.67 -1.86
C LYS A 353 32.47 2.32 -1.22
N HIS A 354 31.42 1.61 -0.81
CA HIS A 354 31.58 0.37 -0.04
C HIS A 354 31.49 -0.87 -0.92
N ILE A 355 30.53 -0.89 -1.86
CA ILE A 355 30.27 -2.06 -2.72
C ILE A 355 30.79 -1.82 -4.16
N ASN A 356 31.43 -0.66 -4.41
CA ASN A 356 32.08 -0.29 -5.67
C ASN A 356 31.17 -0.44 -6.90
N ARG A 357 29.92 0.02 -6.82
CA ARG A 357 29.00 0.05 -7.96
C ARG A 357 29.59 0.87 -9.10
N VAL A 358 29.65 0.28 -10.31
CA VAL A 358 30.04 0.98 -11.53
C VAL A 358 28.82 1.22 -12.41
N LYS A 359 28.37 2.47 -12.52
CA LYS A 359 27.23 2.83 -13.38
C LYS A 359 27.68 2.94 -14.84
N LYS A 360 27.44 1.89 -15.64
CA LYS A 360 27.73 1.89 -17.09
C LYS A 360 26.68 2.68 -17.89
N PHE A 361 25.39 2.46 -17.62
CA PHE A 361 24.25 3.17 -18.21
C PHE A 361 23.00 2.99 -17.31
N ASP A 362 21.91 3.72 -17.57
CA ASP A 362 20.68 3.63 -16.77
C ASP A 362 20.00 2.25 -16.91
N ASN A 363 19.55 1.67 -15.79
CA ASN A 363 18.97 0.32 -15.71
C ASN A 363 19.88 -0.85 -16.17
N GLY A 364 21.20 -0.62 -16.24
CA GLY A 364 22.17 -1.68 -16.51
C GLY A 364 22.47 -2.58 -15.29
N PRO A 365 23.36 -3.57 -15.48
CA PRO A 365 23.84 -4.45 -14.41
C PRO A 365 24.49 -3.67 -13.26
N ARG A 366 24.32 -4.16 -12.04
CA ARG A 366 24.80 -3.53 -10.80
C ARG A 366 25.03 -4.54 -9.69
N SER A 367 26.07 -4.29 -8.90
CA SER A 367 26.37 -5.03 -7.67
C SER A 367 25.33 -4.80 -6.58
N ILE A 368 24.81 -3.57 -6.45
CA ILE A 368 23.69 -3.23 -5.56
C ILE A 368 23.02 -1.92 -6.00
N ASP A 369 21.71 -1.82 -5.82
CA ASP A 369 20.91 -0.59 -5.90
C ASP A 369 20.12 -0.46 -4.60
N LEU A 370 20.03 0.74 -4.04
CA LEU A 370 19.21 1.06 -2.87
C LEU A 370 18.31 2.26 -3.20
N ASP A 371 17.01 2.01 -3.30
CA ASP A 371 16.00 3.01 -3.64
C ASP A 371 15.02 3.21 -2.49
N ILE A 372 14.89 4.45 -2.00
CA ILE A 372 13.91 4.81 -0.97
C ILE A 372 12.50 4.78 -1.61
N LEU A 373 11.65 3.88 -1.14
CA LEU A 373 10.27 3.73 -1.61
C LEU A 373 9.31 4.64 -0.84
N LEU A 374 9.37 4.58 0.48
CA LEU A 374 8.51 5.29 1.41
C LEU A 374 9.37 5.82 2.56
N TYR A 375 8.95 6.94 3.12
CA TYR A 375 9.58 7.59 4.26
C TYR A 375 8.44 8.14 5.10
N ASP A 376 8.28 7.65 6.33
CA ASP A 376 7.13 7.93 7.18
C ASP A 376 5.83 7.92 6.33
N ASP A 377 5.08 9.02 6.38
CA ASP A 377 3.83 9.26 5.68
C ASP A 377 3.91 10.52 4.80
N ILE A 378 5.14 10.87 4.37
CA ILE A 378 5.43 12.11 3.64
C ILE A 378 5.28 11.95 2.13
N ILE A 379 4.99 13.07 1.46
CA ILE A 379 5.15 13.22 0.02
C ILE A 379 6.28 14.22 -0.19
N PHE A 380 7.33 13.78 -0.85
CA PHE A 380 8.55 14.55 -1.08
C PHE A 380 8.88 14.55 -2.56
N ASN A 381 9.05 15.72 -3.16
CA ASN A 381 9.33 15.83 -4.58
C ASN A 381 10.38 16.92 -4.83
N THR A 382 11.61 16.51 -5.07
CA THR A 382 12.74 17.39 -5.40
C THR A 382 13.36 16.93 -6.71
N ASN A 383 14.30 17.72 -7.25
CA ASN A 383 14.98 17.36 -8.50
C ASN A 383 15.75 16.04 -8.40
N ASP A 384 16.26 15.71 -7.20
CA ASP A 384 17.12 14.55 -6.97
C ASP A 384 16.37 13.36 -6.33
N LEU A 385 15.33 13.62 -5.54
CA LEU A 385 14.62 12.60 -4.75
C LEU A 385 13.10 12.77 -4.79
N ILE A 386 12.39 11.66 -5.07
CA ILE A 386 10.92 11.59 -5.12
C ILE A 386 10.44 10.46 -4.20
N ILE A 387 9.57 10.78 -3.24
CA ILE A 387 8.94 9.86 -2.28
C ILE A 387 7.43 10.14 -2.26
N PRO A 388 6.54 9.14 -2.38
CA PRO A 388 6.83 7.75 -2.70
C PRO A 388 7.55 7.58 -4.05
N HIS A 389 8.34 6.52 -4.20
CA HIS A 389 9.13 6.31 -5.41
C HIS A 389 8.25 6.22 -6.68
N LYS A 390 8.53 7.07 -7.66
CA LYS A 390 7.69 7.29 -8.87
C LYS A 390 7.27 6.03 -9.63
N SER A 391 8.14 5.01 -9.69
CA SER A 391 7.91 3.79 -10.47
C SER A 391 7.58 2.57 -9.60
N MET A 392 7.30 2.75 -8.30
CA MET A 392 7.03 1.61 -7.43
C MET A 392 5.78 0.83 -7.87
N LEU A 393 4.72 1.54 -8.29
CA LEU A 393 3.44 0.94 -8.65
C LEU A 393 3.45 0.12 -9.96
N GLU A 394 4.49 0.27 -10.77
CA GLU A 394 4.64 -0.42 -12.06
C GLU A 394 5.47 -1.71 -11.94
N ARG A 395 6.06 -1.99 -10.77
CA ARG A 395 7.10 -3.01 -10.60
C ARG A 395 6.68 -4.07 -9.58
N SER A 396 6.42 -5.29 -10.05
CA SER A 396 6.02 -6.42 -9.18
C SER A 396 7.13 -6.76 -8.18
N PHE A 397 8.39 -6.76 -8.63
CA PHE A 397 9.59 -6.97 -7.79
C PHE A 397 9.83 -5.88 -6.73
N VAL A 398 9.03 -4.81 -6.73
CA VAL A 398 9.00 -3.79 -5.66
C VAL A 398 7.73 -3.94 -4.81
N LEU A 399 6.55 -3.96 -5.44
CA LEU A 399 5.28 -3.99 -4.72
C LEU A 399 5.04 -5.29 -3.96
N GLN A 400 5.38 -6.44 -4.53
CA GLN A 400 5.18 -7.73 -3.87
C GLN A 400 5.98 -7.83 -2.57
N PRO A 401 7.32 -7.62 -2.55
CA PRO A 401 8.07 -7.59 -1.30
C PRO A 401 7.67 -6.44 -0.38
N LEU A 402 7.25 -5.28 -0.89
CA LEU A 402 6.77 -4.18 -0.05
C LEU A 402 5.49 -4.53 0.71
N CYS A 403 4.52 -5.19 0.06
CA CYS A 403 3.25 -5.58 0.68
C CYS A 403 3.43 -6.65 1.78
N GLU A 404 4.58 -7.35 1.81
CA GLU A 404 4.93 -8.21 2.94
C GLU A 404 5.29 -7.44 4.22
N LEU A 405 5.59 -6.14 4.10
CA LEU A 405 6.04 -5.25 5.18
C LEU A 405 5.05 -4.13 5.51
N LEU A 406 3.99 -3.98 4.73
CA LEU A 406 2.90 -3.02 4.96
C LEU A 406 1.62 -3.77 5.30
N SER A 407 0.83 -3.28 6.24
CA SER A 407 -0.49 -3.87 6.50
C SER A 407 -1.46 -3.58 5.34
N PRO A 408 -2.49 -4.41 5.13
CA PRO A 408 -3.46 -4.24 4.05
C PRO A 408 -4.26 -2.93 4.12
N ASP A 409 -4.30 -2.28 5.29
CA ASP A 409 -5.03 -1.03 5.49
C ASP A 409 -4.22 0.22 5.11
N ILE A 410 -2.91 0.08 4.85
CA ILE A 410 -2.05 1.23 4.50
C ILE A 410 -2.34 1.70 3.08
N LEU A 411 -2.70 2.97 2.97
CA LEU A 411 -2.99 3.66 1.71
C LEU A 411 -1.72 4.26 1.11
N HIS A 412 -1.60 4.18 -0.21
CA HIS A 412 -0.54 4.88 -0.93
C HIS A 412 -0.74 6.42 -0.81
N PRO A 413 0.26 7.21 -0.36
CA PRO A 413 0.08 8.63 -0.01
C PRO A 413 -0.48 9.52 -1.13
N VAL A 414 -0.16 9.18 -2.39
CA VAL A 414 -0.57 9.96 -3.57
C VAL A 414 -1.91 9.49 -4.12
N SER A 415 -2.16 8.18 -4.14
CA SER A 415 -3.31 7.59 -4.83
C SER A 415 -4.45 7.18 -3.91
N ALA A 416 -4.26 7.31 -2.59
CA ALA A 416 -5.24 6.99 -1.53
C ALA A 416 -5.89 5.61 -1.64
N GLU A 417 -5.24 4.66 -2.31
CA GLU A 417 -5.69 3.28 -2.49
C GLU A 417 -4.73 2.35 -1.74
N PRO A 418 -5.21 1.26 -1.11
CA PRO A 418 -4.33 0.31 -0.42
C PRO A 418 -3.23 -0.24 -1.33
N PHE A 419 -2.01 -0.37 -0.80
CA PHE A 419 -0.90 -0.97 -1.55
C PHE A 419 -1.22 -2.38 -2.08
N HIS A 420 -1.96 -3.15 -1.29
CA HIS A 420 -2.38 -4.51 -1.65
C HIS A 420 -3.33 -4.53 -2.86
N HIS A 421 -4.14 -3.49 -3.06
CA HIS A 421 -5.00 -3.38 -4.24
C HIS A 421 -4.18 -3.07 -5.50
N HIS A 422 -3.18 -2.18 -5.41
CA HIS A 422 -2.23 -1.95 -6.51
C HIS A 422 -1.48 -3.23 -6.88
N LEU A 423 -1.02 -4.01 -5.89
CA LEU A 423 -0.38 -5.29 -6.13
C LEU A 423 -1.32 -6.25 -6.87
N ALA A 424 -2.56 -6.41 -6.40
CA ALA A 424 -3.53 -7.30 -7.04
C ALA A 424 -3.83 -6.88 -8.50
N GLN A 425 -3.98 -5.57 -8.76
CA GLN A 425 -4.16 -5.03 -10.11
C GLN A 425 -2.94 -5.33 -10.99
N LEU A 426 -1.73 -5.15 -10.47
CA LEU A 426 -0.49 -5.40 -11.20
C LEU A 426 -0.29 -6.89 -11.50
N LEU A 427 -0.64 -7.78 -10.57
CA LEU A 427 -0.55 -9.23 -10.77
C LEU A 427 -1.64 -9.76 -11.71
N ALA A 428 -2.80 -9.09 -11.78
CA ALA A 428 -3.88 -9.42 -12.71
C ALA A 428 -3.62 -8.89 -14.14
N ALA A 429 -2.78 -7.86 -14.29
CA ALA A 429 -2.43 -7.31 -15.58
C ALA A 429 -1.55 -8.28 -16.39
N GLU A 430 -1.78 -8.36 -17.71
CA GLU A 430 -0.92 -9.13 -18.60
C GLU A 430 0.49 -8.54 -18.63
N SER A 431 1.51 -9.41 -18.54
CA SER A 431 2.90 -8.98 -18.63
C SER A 431 3.18 -8.38 -20.01
N ASN A 432 3.62 -7.12 -20.04
CA ASN A 432 4.08 -6.53 -21.29
C ASN A 432 5.45 -7.10 -21.67
N GLU A 433 5.43 -8.13 -22.51
CA GLU A 433 6.63 -8.84 -22.98
C GLU A 433 7.65 -7.90 -23.63
N THR A 434 7.26 -6.73 -24.14
CA THR A 434 8.22 -5.77 -24.71
C THR A 434 9.13 -5.14 -23.64
N LEU A 435 8.63 -4.99 -22.40
CA LEU A 435 9.33 -4.36 -21.28
C LEU A 435 10.05 -5.37 -20.38
N GLN A 436 9.50 -6.56 -20.17
CA GLN A 436 10.09 -7.59 -19.30
C GLN A 436 9.71 -8.97 -19.84
N GLU A 437 10.62 -9.93 -19.79
CA GLU A 437 10.32 -11.31 -20.21
C GLU A 437 9.19 -11.93 -19.38
N SER A 438 9.20 -11.72 -18.06
CA SER A 438 8.16 -12.16 -17.15
C SER A 438 8.13 -11.28 -15.92
N SER A 439 6.93 -10.94 -15.44
CA SER A 439 6.71 -10.25 -14.16
C SER A 439 6.67 -11.20 -12.96
N ASN A 440 6.75 -12.52 -13.20
CA ASN A 440 6.77 -13.54 -12.16
C ASN A 440 8.02 -13.43 -11.29
N LEU A 441 7.84 -13.64 -9.99
CA LEU A 441 8.92 -13.68 -9.02
C LEU A 441 9.11 -15.09 -8.48
N LEU A 442 10.36 -15.52 -8.41
CA LEU A 442 10.74 -16.77 -7.77
C LEU A 442 11.37 -16.46 -6.42
N GLN A 443 10.73 -16.86 -5.33
CA GLN A 443 11.32 -16.76 -4.00
C GLN A 443 12.59 -17.62 -3.98
N ILE A 444 13.67 -17.12 -3.37
CA ILE A 444 14.87 -17.90 -3.07
C ILE A 444 15.18 -17.82 -1.58
N ILE A 445 15.49 -18.96 -0.97
CA ILE A 445 16.01 -19.06 0.40
C ILE A 445 17.51 -19.32 0.27
N PRO A 446 18.39 -18.34 0.58
CA PRO A 446 19.82 -18.49 0.41
C PRO A 446 20.38 -19.65 1.23
N VAL A 447 21.28 -20.41 0.62
CA VAL A 447 22.14 -21.39 1.30
C VAL A 447 23.57 -20.88 1.19
N PRO A 448 24.23 -20.47 2.28
CA PRO A 448 25.53 -19.80 2.26
C PRO A 448 26.59 -20.53 1.41
N ARG A 449 26.65 -21.86 1.53
CA ARG A 449 27.56 -22.72 0.76
C ARG A 449 27.36 -22.63 -0.76
N LEU A 450 26.13 -22.35 -1.21
CA LEU A 450 25.72 -22.33 -2.61
C LEU A 450 25.65 -20.90 -3.20
N GLU A 451 26.03 -19.87 -2.46
CA GLU A 451 25.92 -18.47 -2.93
C GLU A 451 26.71 -18.17 -4.20
N SER A 452 27.82 -18.88 -4.43
CA SER A 452 28.64 -18.72 -5.65
C SER A 452 27.93 -19.17 -6.92
N ASP A 453 26.94 -20.07 -6.82
CA ASP A 453 26.13 -20.55 -7.93
C ASP A 453 24.70 -20.84 -7.47
N TYR A 454 23.91 -19.78 -7.33
CA TYR A 454 22.52 -19.85 -6.88
C TYR A 454 21.63 -20.75 -7.74
N LYS A 455 22.04 -21.07 -8.98
CA LYS A 455 21.27 -21.97 -9.86
C LYS A 455 21.21 -23.38 -9.29
N LYS A 456 22.27 -23.81 -8.58
CA LYS A 456 22.34 -25.09 -7.87
C LYS A 456 21.52 -25.12 -6.59
N ASN A 457 21.07 -23.98 -6.07
CA ASN A 457 20.21 -23.94 -4.90
C ASN A 457 18.80 -24.44 -5.26
N PRO A 458 18.32 -25.56 -4.67
CA PRO A 458 16.99 -26.07 -4.92
C PRO A 458 15.89 -25.34 -4.13
N LEU A 459 16.22 -24.54 -3.12
CA LEU A 459 15.26 -23.82 -2.27
C LEU A 459 14.72 -22.56 -2.99
N LYS A 460 14.00 -22.80 -4.09
CA LYS A 460 13.38 -21.77 -4.92
C LYS A 460 11.92 -22.11 -5.16
N PHE A 461 11.03 -21.17 -4.91
CA PHE A 461 9.59 -21.43 -4.90
C PHE A 461 8.81 -20.30 -5.58
N ASP A 462 7.82 -20.65 -6.39
CA ASP A 462 6.87 -19.69 -6.93
C ASP A 462 5.67 -19.64 -5.98
N GLN A 463 5.59 -18.57 -5.17
CA GLN A 463 4.57 -18.44 -4.12
C GLN A 463 3.22 -17.91 -4.63
N LEU A 464 3.09 -17.63 -5.93
CA LEU A 464 1.83 -17.19 -6.53
C LEU A 464 1.23 -18.25 -7.46
N LYS A 465 2.01 -18.77 -8.40
CA LYS A 465 1.56 -19.77 -9.39
C LYS A 465 1.86 -21.21 -8.98
N TYR A 466 2.74 -21.42 -7.99
CA TYR A 466 3.11 -22.74 -7.47
C TYR A 466 3.60 -23.73 -8.54
N ASN A 467 4.30 -23.22 -9.56
CA ASN A 467 4.82 -23.99 -10.70
C ASN A 467 6.21 -24.62 -10.44
N GLN A 468 6.62 -24.76 -9.18
CA GLN A 468 7.88 -25.39 -8.78
C GLN A 468 7.63 -26.76 -8.17
N GLN A 469 8.56 -27.69 -8.44
CA GLN A 469 8.50 -29.05 -7.94
C GLN A 469 8.48 -29.06 -6.41
N THR A 470 7.63 -29.90 -5.82
CA THR A 470 7.63 -30.12 -4.37
C THR A 470 8.91 -30.84 -3.97
N LEU A 471 9.65 -30.30 -3.02
CA LEU A 471 10.91 -30.89 -2.55
C LEU A 471 10.65 -32.00 -1.53
N ILE A 472 11.48 -33.04 -1.58
CA ILE A 472 11.42 -34.16 -0.64
C ILE A 472 12.56 -34.02 0.36
N MET A 473 12.18 -33.95 1.64
CA MET A 473 13.09 -34.04 2.77
C MET A 473 13.05 -35.45 3.35
N GLY A 474 14.13 -36.21 3.15
CA GLY A 474 14.28 -37.58 3.63
C GLY A 474 14.78 -37.61 5.07
N ILE A 475 14.07 -38.32 5.96
CA ILE A 475 14.41 -38.44 7.38
C ILE A 475 15.52 -39.48 7.56
N LEU A 476 16.60 -39.08 8.24
CA LEU A 476 17.70 -39.94 8.68
C LEU A 476 17.84 -39.86 10.20
N ASN A 477 17.14 -40.74 10.91
CA ASN A 477 17.22 -40.81 12.37
C ASN A 477 18.45 -41.59 12.83
N ILE A 478 19.30 -40.96 13.62
CA ILE A 478 20.51 -41.55 14.22
C ILE A 478 20.22 -41.86 15.68
N THR A 479 19.38 -42.88 15.90
CA THR A 479 19.06 -43.40 17.24
C THR A 479 19.58 -44.83 17.40
N PRO A 480 19.85 -45.30 18.63
CA PRO A 480 20.32 -46.67 18.89
C PRO A 480 19.40 -47.76 18.31
N ASP A 481 18.11 -47.48 18.18
CA ASP A 481 17.11 -48.40 17.60
C ASP A 481 17.13 -48.46 16.05
N SER A 482 17.78 -47.49 15.38
CA SER A 482 17.71 -47.31 13.92
C SER A 482 18.88 -47.93 13.16
N PHE A 483 20.01 -48.16 13.83
CA PHE A 483 21.20 -48.83 13.29
C PHE A 483 21.43 -50.09 14.13
N SER A 484 21.78 -51.21 13.47
CA SER A 484 21.64 -52.59 13.98
C SER A 484 22.47 -52.97 15.22
N ASP A 485 23.19 -52.05 15.86
CA ASP A 485 24.05 -52.30 17.02
C ASP A 485 23.64 -51.47 18.25
N GLY A 486 22.43 -51.72 18.75
CA GLY A 486 21.86 -51.14 19.97
C GLY A 486 22.54 -51.62 21.27
N GLY A 487 23.84 -51.37 21.41
CA GLY A 487 24.61 -51.58 22.65
C GLY A 487 25.44 -50.36 23.03
N ASP A 488 26.07 -50.39 24.22
CA ASP A 488 26.84 -49.32 24.87
C ASP A 488 28.01 -48.70 24.04
N ASN A 489 28.25 -49.19 22.82
CA ASN A 489 29.18 -48.66 21.83
C ASN A 489 28.44 -48.36 20.50
N PHE A 490 27.61 -47.30 20.47
CA PHE A 490 27.02 -46.79 19.23
C PHE A 490 28.15 -46.27 18.31
N ASN A 491 28.61 -47.10 17.39
CA ASN A 491 29.70 -46.76 16.46
C ASN A 491 29.27 -47.11 15.03
N VAL A 492 28.42 -46.26 14.43
CA VAL A 492 27.98 -46.44 13.04
C VAL A 492 29.18 -46.24 12.12
N SER A 493 29.43 -47.22 11.24
CA SER A 493 30.54 -47.13 10.29
C SER A 493 30.29 -46.00 9.28
N ALA A 494 31.35 -45.27 8.90
CA ALA A 494 31.26 -44.22 7.88
C ALA A 494 30.65 -44.76 6.56
N THR A 495 30.95 -46.02 6.23
CA THR A 495 30.42 -46.72 5.06
C THR A 495 28.91 -46.94 5.11
N GLU A 496 28.33 -47.25 6.28
CA GLU A 496 26.88 -47.40 6.43
C GLU A 496 26.16 -46.06 6.33
N ILE A 497 26.75 -45.01 6.90
CA ILE A 497 26.23 -43.64 6.80
C ILE A 497 26.19 -43.21 5.34
N GLU A 498 27.31 -43.34 4.61
CA GLU A 498 27.37 -42.99 3.20
C GLU A 498 26.37 -43.80 2.37
N ALA A 499 26.30 -45.12 2.57
CA ALA A 499 25.38 -45.97 1.82
C ALA A 499 23.92 -45.60 2.07
N THR A 500 23.54 -45.35 3.33
CA THR A 500 22.17 -44.99 3.70
C THR A 500 21.78 -43.62 3.17
N ALA A 501 22.65 -42.63 3.34
CA ALA A 501 22.41 -41.27 2.87
C ALA A 501 22.36 -41.21 1.34
N LEU A 502 23.29 -41.88 0.65
CA LEU A 502 23.30 -41.98 -0.81
C LEU A 502 22.04 -42.65 -1.33
N ARG A 503 21.58 -43.73 -0.68
CA ARG A 503 20.32 -44.39 -1.04
C ARG A 503 19.13 -43.43 -1.00
N LEU A 504 18.99 -42.63 0.06
CA LEU A 504 17.90 -41.65 0.17
C LEU A 504 17.96 -40.60 -0.94
N ILE A 505 19.15 -40.10 -1.29
CA ILE A 505 19.33 -39.16 -2.40
C ILE A 505 18.96 -39.80 -3.75
N GLU A 506 19.42 -41.02 -4.02
CA GLU A 506 19.10 -41.75 -5.25
C GLU A 506 17.61 -42.08 -5.36
N GLU A 507 16.97 -42.38 -4.23
CA GLU A 507 15.52 -42.59 -4.13
C GLU A 507 14.74 -41.29 -4.36
N GLY A 508 15.35 -40.11 -4.22
CA GLY A 508 14.77 -38.81 -4.59
C GLY A 508 14.78 -37.72 -3.55
N ALA A 509 15.42 -37.90 -2.40
CA ALA A 509 15.53 -36.86 -1.41
C ALA A 509 16.41 -35.71 -1.95
N THR A 510 15.92 -34.49 -1.84
CA THR A 510 16.70 -33.28 -2.13
C THR A 510 17.40 -32.77 -0.87
N ILE A 511 16.76 -32.98 0.27
CA ILE A 511 17.24 -32.59 1.60
C ILE A 511 17.32 -33.84 2.47
N LEU A 512 18.42 -34.03 3.18
CA LEU A 512 18.53 -35.05 4.23
C LEU A 512 18.35 -34.37 5.58
N ASP A 513 17.40 -34.84 6.38
CA ASP A 513 17.12 -34.30 7.71
C ASP A 513 17.61 -35.27 8.77
N ILE A 514 18.67 -34.87 9.47
CA ILE A 514 19.43 -35.71 10.40
C ILE A 514 19.00 -35.36 11.82
N GLY A 515 18.45 -36.36 12.53
CA GLY A 515 17.99 -36.21 13.91
C GLY A 515 18.70 -37.17 14.86
N GLY A 516 19.29 -36.64 15.94
CA GLY A 516 19.93 -37.43 17.01
C GLY A 516 19.04 -37.63 18.25
N VAL A 517 17.90 -36.93 18.31
CA VAL A 517 16.93 -36.93 19.41
C VAL A 517 15.59 -37.46 18.92
N SER A 518 15.03 -38.42 19.66
CA SER A 518 13.63 -38.80 19.44
C SER A 518 12.72 -37.69 19.96
N THR A 519 11.89 -37.15 19.07
CA THR A 519 10.85 -36.16 19.39
C THR A 519 9.48 -36.81 19.60
N ARG A 520 9.44 -38.14 19.79
CA ARG A 520 8.20 -38.90 20.05
C ARG A 520 7.66 -38.60 21.45
N PRO A 521 6.33 -38.56 21.66
CA PRO A 521 5.76 -38.37 22.98
C PRO A 521 6.31 -39.40 23.99
N GLY A 522 6.88 -38.92 25.10
CA GLY A 522 7.38 -39.75 26.20
C GLY A 522 8.82 -40.30 26.06
N SER A 523 9.60 -39.91 25.05
CA SER A 523 11.03 -40.29 24.98
C SER A 523 11.91 -39.36 25.83
N VAL A 524 12.88 -39.94 26.54
CA VAL A 524 13.89 -39.17 27.30
C VAL A 524 14.89 -38.57 26.33
N ALA A 525 15.08 -37.24 26.39
CA ALA A 525 16.07 -36.56 25.56
C ALA A 525 17.50 -36.89 26.03
N PRO A 526 18.43 -37.22 25.11
CA PRO A 526 19.83 -37.42 25.46
C PRO A 526 20.47 -36.09 25.92
N SER A 527 21.66 -36.19 26.51
CA SER A 527 22.46 -34.99 26.80
C SER A 527 22.90 -34.28 25.50
N GLU A 528 23.21 -32.99 25.59
CA GLU A 528 23.72 -32.21 24.45
C GLU A 528 24.97 -32.84 23.82
N GLU A 529 25.91 -33.30 24.65
CA GLU A 529 27.13 -33.96 24.19
C GLU A 529 26.84 -35.28 23.46
N GLU A 530 25.84 -36.03 23.92
CA GLU A 530 25.46 -37.30 23.32
C GLU A 530 24.73 -37.11 21.98
N GLU A 531 23.85 -36.10 21.89
CA GLU A 531 23.24 -35.69 20.62
C GLU A 531 24.33 -35.30 19.61
N LEU A 532 25.31 -34.49 20.03
CA LEU A 532 26.41 -34.07 19.16
C LEU A 532 27.27 -35.25 18.71
N LYS A 533 27.59 -36.19 19.63
CA LYS A 533 28.33 -37.42 19.29
C LYS A 533 27.63 -38.29 18.25
N ARG A 534 26.29 -38.25 18.21
CA ARG A 534 25.49 -39.00 17.21
C ARG A 534 25.47 -38.28 15.85
N ILE A 535 25.22 -36.98 15.84
CA ILE A 535 24.95 -36.23 14.59
C ILE A 535 26.23 -35.79 13.88
N LEU A 536 27.21 -35.28 14.63
CA LEU A 536 28.38 -34.61 14.05
C LEU A 536 29.21 -35.52 13.12
N PRO A 537 29.47 -36.81 13.44
CA PRO A 537 30.19 -37.71 12.53
C PRO A 537 29.43 -37.94 11.22
N VAL A 538 28.10 -37.97 11.26
CA VAL A 538 27.24 -38.21 10.09
C VAL A 538 27.34 -37.02 9.13
N VAL A 539 27.24 -35.79 9.64
CA VAL A 539 27.36 -34.57 8.84
C VAL A 539 28.73 -34.51 8.15
N LYS A 540 29.81 -34.74 8.90
CA LYS A 540 31.18 -34.75 8.35
C LYS A 540 31.35 -35.80 7.28
N THR A 541 30.90 -37.03 7.54
CA THR A 541 30.99 -38.15 6.59
C THR A 541 30.27 -37.84 5.28
N ILE A 542 29.04 -37.32 5.35
CA ILE A 542 28.24 -36.96 4.16
C ILE A 542 28.95 -35.85 3.38
N ARG A 543 29.45 -34.81 4.06
CA ARG A 543 30.05 -33.64 3.39
C ARG A 543 31.43 -33.93 2.80
N GLU A 544 32.25 -34.75 3.47
CA GLU A 544 33.60 -35.14 3.03
C GLU A 544 33.58 -36.31 2.03
N SER A 545 32.40 -36.86 1.75
CA SER A 545 32.27 -37.98 0.81
C SER A 545 32.79 -37.64 -0.58
N LYS A 546 33.45 -38.61 -1.23
CA LYS A 546 33.92 -38.48 -2.61
C LYS A 546 32.78 -38.53 -3.63
N ASN A 547 31.58 -38.91 -3.22
CA ASN A 547 30.41 -38.93 -4.10
C ASN A 547 29.86 -37.50 -4.26
N GLU A 548 29.85 -37.00 -5.50
CA GLU A 548 29.39 -35.63 -5.78
C GLU A 548 27.93 -35.39 -5.35
N LYS A 549 27.02 -36.35 -5.56
CA LYS A 549 25.61 -36.20 -5.16
C LYS A 549 25.44 -36.07 -3.66
N LEU A 550 26.25 -36.82 -2.90
CA LEU A 550 26.20 -36.81 -1.45
C LEU A 550 26.86 -35.55 -0.87
N SER A 551 28.05 -35.21 -1.36
CA SER A 551 28.78 -34.01 -0.92
C SER A 551 28.11 -32.69 -1.29
N THR A 552 27.18 -32.69 -2.25
CA THR A 552 26.45 -31.48 -2.70
C THR A 552 25.05 -31.35 -2.12
N CYS A 553 24.45 -32.44 -1.60
CA CYS A 553 23.08 -32.43 -1.09
C CYS A 553 22.90 -31.43 0.06
N LEU A 554 21.65 -31.02 0.27
CA LEU A 554 21.29 -30.18 1.41
C LEU A 554 21.16 -31.03 2.67
N ILE A 555 21.81 -30.59 3.74
CA ILE A 555 21.78 -31.24 5.05
C ILE A 555 21.01 -30.36 6.02
N SER A 556 19.89 -30.88 6.52
CA SER A 556 19.08 -30.30 7.59
C SER A 556 19.38 -31.02 8.91
N ILE A 557 19.41 -30.28 10.01
CA ILE A 557 19.63 -30.82 11.37
C ILE A 557 18.36 -30.61 12.18
N ASP A 558 17.73 -31.71 12.59
CA ASP A 558 16.55 -31.73 13.48
C ASP A 558 17.01 -31.57 14.92
N THR A 559 17.21 -30.32 15.35
CA THR A 559 17.66 -29.96 16.70
C THR A 559 17.08 -28.63 17.15
N TYR A 560 16.82 -28.53 18.46
CA TYR A 560 16.37 -27.31 19.13
C TYR A 560 17.49 -26.65 19.95
N ARG A 561 18.73 -27.19 19.94
CA ARG A 561 19.85 -26.69 20.75
C ARG A 561 20.78 -25.82 19.93
N ALA A 562 21.08 -24.62 20.41
CA ALA A 562 21.94 -23.67 19.70
C ALA A 562 23.36 -24.22 19.50
N LYS A 563 23.93 -24.89 20.50
CA LYS A 563 25.28 -25.44 20.43
C LYS A 563 25.41 -26.55 19.40
N VAL A 564 24.45 -27.48 19.36
CA VAL A 564 24.42 -28.57 18.36
C VAL A 564 24.27 -28.00 16.95
N ALA A 565 23.35 -27.03 16.77
CA ALA A 565 23.15 -26.34 15.51
C ALA A 565 24.44 -25.68 15.01
N GLN A 566 25.14 -24.94 15.89
CA GLN A 566 26.39 -24.28 15.55
C GLN A 566 27.48 -25.26 15.08
N GLU A 567 27.75 -26.31 15.86
CA GLU A 567 28.80 -27.28 15.54
C GLU A 567 28.48 -28.05 14.24
N CYS A 568 27.21 -28.34 13.98
CA CYS A 568 26.80 -29.00 12.73
C CYS A 568 26.93 -28.08 11.51
N LEU A 569 26.58 -26.79 11.64
CA LEU A 569 26.80 -25.78 10.58
C LEU A 569 28.28 -25.62 10.26
N GLU A 570 29.15 -25.59 11.28
CA GLU A 570 30.61 -25.56 11.11
C GLU A 570 31.14 -26.83 10.42
N ALA A 571 30.52 -27.98 10.66
CA ALA A 571 30.82 -29.25 9.98
C ALA A 571 30.25 -29.35 8.55
N GLY A 572 29.47 -28.36 8.09
CA GLY A 572 28.93 -28.31 6.73
C GLY A 572 27.46 -28.69 6.60
N ALA A 573 26.67 -28.63 7.67
CA ALA A 573 25.21 -28.60 7.55
C ALA A 573 24.73 -27.31 6.85
N ASP A 574 23.55 -27.36 6.26
CA ASP A 574 22.99 -26.25 5.49
C ASP A 574 21.75 -25.63 6.14
N ILE A 575 20.89 -26.42 6.80
CA ILE A 575 19.57 -26.00 7.31
C ILE A 575 19.44 -26.40 8.78
N ILE A 576 18.80 -25.55 9.59
CA ILE A 576 18.39 -25.90 10.95
C ILE A 576 16.87 -26.12 10.98
N ASN A 577 16.45 -27.26 11.49
CA ASN A 577 15.06 -27.63 11.68
C ASN A 577 14.73 -27.69 13.17
N ASP A 578 14.07 -26.65 13.69
CA ASP A 578 13.75 -26.54 15.11
C ASP A 578 12.27 -26.83 15.36
N ILE A 579 12.03 -27.99 15.99
CA ILE A 579 10.70 -28.43 16.44
C ILE A 579 10.04 -27.53 17.49
N SER A 580 10.82 -26.65 18.12
CA SER A 580 10.42 -25.82 19.26
C SER A 580 10.20 -24.35 18.91
N MET A 581 10.42 -23.94 17.66
CA MET A 581 10.34 -22.54 17.21
C MET A 581 11.11 -21.56 18.11
N GLY A 582 12.29 -21.96 18.59
CA GLY A 582 13.18 -21.21 19.48
C GLY A 582 12.72 -21.16 20.94
N LEU A 583 11.69 -21.92 21.33
CA LEU A 583 11.18 -21.92 22.71
C LEU A 583 12.10 -22.66 23.68
N TYR A 584 12.78 -23.72 23.25
CA TYR A 584 13.62 -24.53 24.14
C TYR A 584 15.01 -23.89 24.33
N ASP A 585 15.55 -23.27 23.27
CA ASP A 585 16.80 -22.52 23.31
C ASP A 585 16.73 -21.27 22.42
N PRO A 586 16.45 -20.08 23.00
CA PRO A 586 16.35 -18.85 22.24
C PRO A 586 17.67 -18.43 21.55
N GLN A 587 18.82 -18.95 21.98
CA GLN A 587 20.12 -18.63 21.35
C GLN A 587 20.25 -19.23 19.95
N ILE A 588 19.37 -20.17 19.56
CA ILE A 588 19.37 -20.74 18.22
C ILE A 588 19.17 -19.67 17.14
N PHE A 589 18.42 -18.61 17.44
CA PHE A 589 18.23 -17.48 16.54
C PHE A 589 19.53 -16.71 16.30
N ASP A 590 20.39 -16.56 17.32
CA ASP A 590 21.68 -15.89 17.19
C ASP A 590 22.61 -16.71 16.27
N VAL A 591 22.54 -18.04 16.37
CA VAL A 591 23.27 -18.96 15.48
C VAL A 591 22.74 -18.83 14.05
N VAL A 592 21.43 -18.91 13.84
CA VAL A 592 20.81 -18.77 12.51
C VAL A 592 21.15 -17.42 11.86
N ALA A 593 21.14 -16.33 12.63
CA ALA A 593 21.51 -15.00 12.15
C ALA A 593 23.00 -14.94 11.77
N LYS A 594 23.88 -15.50 12.61
CA LYS A 594 25.34 -15.52 12.40
C LYS A 594 25.74 -16.31 11.14
N TYR A 595 25.18 -17.50 10.97
CA TYR A 595 25.52 -18.38 9.83
C TYR A 595 24.66 -18.10 8.59
N GLN A 596 23.64 -17.25 8.68
CA GLN A 596 22.75 -16.88 7.58
C GLN A 596 22.08 -18.09 6.89
N CYS A 597 21.87 -19.18 7.64
CA CYS A 597 21.32 -20.43 7.12
C CYS A 597 19.78 -20.39 7.08
N PRO A 598 19.14 -21.21 6.22
CA PRO A 598 17.72 -21.49 6.32
C PRO A 598 17.33 -22.07 7.70
N TYR A 599 16.15 -21.70 8.16
CA TYR A 599 15.60 -22.09 9.46
C TYR A 599 14.15 -22.53 9.32
N ILE A 600 13.88 -23.78 9.66
CA ILE A 600 12.53 -24.34 9.68
C ILE A 600 11.95 -24.12 11.07
N MET A 601 10.92 -23.29 11.15
CA MET A 601 10.24 -22.96 12.38
C MET A 601 8.98 -23.82 12.51
N ASN A 602 9.05 -24.84 13.35
CA ASN A 602 7.96 -25.79 13.58
C ASN A 602 7.12 -25.38 14.78
N HIS A 603 5.79 -25.32 14.59
CA HIS A 603 4.88 -24.97 15.65
C HIS A 603 4.66 -26.12 16.64
N THR A 604 4.89 -25.84 17.92
CA THR A 604 4.54 -26.73 19.04
C THR A 604 4.05 -25.94 20.24
N ARG A 605 3.50 -26.63 21.24
CA ARG A 605 3.21 -26.07 22.58
C ARG A 605 3.70 -27.02 23.65
N GLY A 606 4.35 -26.47 24.67
CA GLY A 606 4.93 -27.25 25.77
C GLY A 606 6.07 -28.16 25.31
N THR A 607 6.31 -29.24 26.06
CA THR A 607 7.35 -30.25 25.80
C THR A 607 6.73 -31.55 25.27
N PRO A 608 7.52 -32.50 24.72
CA PRO A 608 7.00 -33.80 24.26
C PRO A 608 6.16 -34.57 25.30
N GLU A 609 6.39 -34.33 26.60
CA GLU A 609 5.65 -34.93 27.70
C GLU A 609 4.26 -34.31 27.88
N ILE A 610 4.11 -32.99 27.74
CA ILE A 610 2.87 -32.25 28.04
C ILE A 610 2.12 -31.76 26.80
N MET A 611 2.73 -31.78 25.60
CA MET A 611 2.13 -31.22 24.40
C MET A 611 0.76 -31.82 24.06
N SER A 612 0.51 -33.08 24.45
CA SER A 612 -0.76 -33.77 24.22
C SER A 612 -1.96 -33.15 24.95
N THR A 613 -1.72 -32.38 26.02
CA THR A 613 -2.77 -31.69 26.78
C THR A 613 -3.02 -30.25 26.29
N LEU A 614 -2.09 -29.67 25.52
CA LEU A 614 -2.10 -28.27 25.08
C LEU A 614 -2.75 -28.08 23.70
N ILE A 615 -3.83 -28.81 23.44
CA ILE A 615 -4.49 -28.90 22.12
C ILE A 615 -5.62 -27.87 21.90
N ASN A 616 -5.88 -26.97 22.84
CA ASN A 616 -6.98 -26.02 22.74
C ASN A 616 -6.52 -24.71 22.07
N TYR A 617 -6.99 -24.43 20.85
CA TYR A 617 -6.68 -23.21 20.10
C TYR A 617 -7.89 -22.29 20.12
N GLU A 618 -7.75 -21.16 20.80
CA GLU A 618 -8.81 -20.16 20.97
C GLU A 618 -8.63 -18.98 20.01
N SER A 619 -9.74 -18.27 19.77
CA SER A 619 -9.73 -17.02 19.02
C SER A 619 -8.83 -15.99 19.71
N ASN A 620 -8.26 -15.07 18.95
CA ASN A 620 -7.52 -13.96 19.54
C ASN A 620 -8.43 -13.11 20.43
N THR A 621 -8.00 -12.88 21.67
CA THR A 621 -8.65 -11.98 22.63
C THR A 621 -7.81 -10.74 22.93
N ASN A 622 -6.61 -10.65 22.36
CA ASN A 622 -5.71 -9.53 22.54
C ASN A 622 -5.99 -8.44 21.49
N GLU A 623 -6.51 -7.30 21.94
CA GLU A 623 -6.82 -6.12 21.10
C GLU A 623 -5.57 -5.48 20.47
N ASP A 624 -4.39 -5.71 21.04
CA ASP A 624 -3.13 -5.22 20.48
C ASP A 624 -2.64 -6.07 19.29
N ILE A 625 -3.27 -7.21 19.00
CA ILE A 625 -2.96 -8.05 17.84
C ILE A 625 -4.13 -7.98 16.85
N ILE A 626 -3.86 -7.48 15.65
CA ILE A 626 -4.82 -7.45 14.54
C ILE A 626 -4.42 -8.52 13.53
N GLU A 627 -5.32 -9.47 13.26
CA GLU A 627 -5.06 -10.60 12.35
C GLU A 627 -5.74 -10.39 10.99
N TYR A 628 -5.06 -10.79 9.93
CA TYR A 628 -5.53 -10.66 8.56
C TYR A 628 -5.33 -11.97 7.78
N MET A 629 -6.18 -12.18 6.78
CA MET A 629 -6.01 -13.22 5.77
C MET A 629 -5.88 -12.54 4.41
N VAL A 630 -4.65 -12.40 3.93
CA VAL A 630 -4.31 -11.60 2.76
C VAL A 630 -3.82 -12.51 1.64
N ASP A 631 -4.60 -12.58 0.56
CA ASP A 631 -4.18 -13.21 -0.69
C ASP A 631 -3.69 -12.10 -1.65
N PRO A 632 -2.44 -12.16 -2.15
CA PRO A 632 -1.92 -11.14 -3.08
C PRO A 632 -2.75 -10.96 -4.35
N LEU A 633 -3.48 -12.00 -4.80
CA LEU A 633 -4.36 -11.93 -5.96
C LEU A 633 -5.78 -11.48 -5.62
N ASN A 634 -6.18 -11.58 -4.35
CA ASN A 634 -7.50 -11.18 -3.87
C ASN A 634 -7.39 -10.58 -2.46
N PRO A 635 -7.16 -9.27 -2.35
CA PRO A 635 -7.01 -8.60 -1.05
C PRO A 635 -8.23 -8.73 -0.13
N SER A 636 -9.42 -9.03 -0.69
CA SER A 636 -10.66 -9.26 0.06
C SER A 636 -10.87 -10.74 0.45
N TYR A 637 -9.83 -11.57 0.37
CA TYR A 637 -9.91 -13.00 0.67
C TYR A 637 -10.42 -13.27 2.09
N LYS A 638 -11.32 -14.25 2.20
CA LYS A 638 -11.79 -14.80 3.47
C LYS A 638 -11.85 -16.31 3.35
N ILE A 639 -11.56 -17.02 4.44
CA ILE A 639 -11.75 -18.47 4.50
C ILE A 639 -13.26 -18.74 4.46
N GLN A 640 -13.79 -19.14 3.30
CA GLN A 640 -15.22 -19.41 3.13
C GLN A 640 -15.60 -20.80 3.66
N ASN A 641 -16.82 -20.95 4.18
CA ASN A 641 -17.43 -22.23 4.56
C ASN A 641 -16.55 -23.10 5.48
N CYS A 642 -15.90 -22.49 6.47
CA CYS A 642 -15.01 -23.18 7.40
C CYS A 642 -15.56 -23.09 8.83
N ASP A 643 -15.41 -24.18 9.59
CA ASP A 643 -15.78 -24.25 11.00
C ASP A 643 -14.98 -23.20 11.80
N PRO A 644 -15.62 -22.37 12.65
CA PRO A 644 -14.92 -21.43 13.53
C PRO A 644 -13.78 -22.06 14.34
N GLN A 645 -13.90 -23.32 14.77
CA GLN A 645 -12.82 -24.01 15.49
C GLN A 645 -11.59 -24.23 14.61
N VAL A 646 -11.78 -24.47 13.31
CA VAL A 646 -10.68 -24.62 12.36
C VAL A 646 -10.05 -23.26 12.04
N ILE A 647 -10.84 -22.20 11.94
CA ILE A 647 -10.31 -20.83 11.80
C ILE A 647 -9.45 -20.47 13.02
N ASN A 648 -9.92 -20.77 14.24
CA ASN A 648 -9.17 -20.54 15.47
C ASN A 648 -7.88 -21.39 15.53
N LEU A 649 -7.91 -22.63 15.05
CA LEU A 649 -6.73 -23.47 14.94
C LEU A 649 -5.67 -22.86 14.01
N ILE A 650 -6.06 -22.51 12.78
CA ILE A 650 -5.13 -21.96 11.77
C ILE A 650 -4.57 -20.62 12.25
N SER A 651 -5.45 -19.71 12.71
CA SER A 651 -5.04 -18.39 13.18
C SER A 651 -4.22 -18.49 14.45
N GLY A 652 -4.57 -19.38 15.39
CA GLY A 652 -3.81 -19.59 16.63
C GLY A 652 -2.40 -20.14 16.40
N ILE A 653 -2.24 -21.13 15.52
CA ILE A 653 -0.92 -21.64 15.11
C ILE A 653 -0.11 -20.54 14.43
N SER A 654 -0.73 -19.79 13.50
CA SER A 654 -0.05 -18.74 12.74
C SER A 654 0.36 -17.57 13.63
N ARG A 655 -0.49 -17.17 14.58
CA ARG A 655 -0.20 -16.14 15.58
C ARG A 655 1.00 -16.52 16.42
N GLU A 656 1.02 -17.73 16.95
CA GLU A 656 2.13 -18.20 17.81
C GLU A 656 3.45 -18.31 17.03
N LEU A 657 3.42 -18.86 15.81
CA LEU A 657 4.59 -18.86 14.91
C LEU A 657 5.05 -17.42 14.64
N GLY A 658 4.14 -16.54 14.25
CA GLY A 658 4.51 -15.19 13.85
C GLY A 658 5.07 -14.36 15.00
N LEU A 659 4.62 -14.57 16.24
CA LEU A 659 5.23 -13.94 17.42
C LEU A 659 6.67 -14.41 17.63
N GLN A 660 7.00 -15.68 17.33
CA GLN A 660 8.38 -16.17 17.37
C GLN A 660 9.21 -15.67 16.18
N ILE A 661 8.61 -15.53 15.00
CA ILE A 661 9.27 -14.90 13.84
C ILE A 661 9.68 -13.46 14.17
N LEU A 662 8.79 -12.65 14.76
CA LEU A 662 9.11 -11.30 15.19
C LEU A 662 10.27 -11.27 16.20
N LYS A 663 10.30 -12.19 17.17
CA LYS A 663 11.43 -12.34 18.10
C LYS A 663 12.73 -12.77 17.42
N SER A 664 12.66 -13.56 16.36
CA SER A 664 13.85 -13.93 15.59
C SER A 664 14.45 -12.73 14.86
N PHE A 665 13.61 -11.79 14.39
CA PHE A 665 14.06 -10.58 13.70
C PHE A 665 14.86 -9.66 14.62
N THR A 666 14.48 -9.54 15.90
CA THR A 666 15.25 -8.74 16.88
C THR A 666 16.62 -9.33 17.19
N ARG A 667 16.85 -10.60 16.83
CA ARG A 667 18.15 -11.30 16.92
C ARG A 667 18.90 -11.36 15.59
N GLY A 668 18.43 -10.66 14.57
CA GLY A 668 19.08 -10.52 13.27
C GLY A 668 18.72 -11.59 12.23
N VAL A 669 17.82 -12.53 12.55
CA VAL A 669 17.28 -13.47 11.56
C VAL A 669 16.47 -12.68 10.53
N ARG A 670 16.66 -12.99 9.25
CA ARG A 670 15.95 -12.32 8.15
C ARG A 670 14.79 -13.18 7.68
N LYS A 671 13.73 -12.54 7.17
CA LYS A 671 12.51 -13.23 6.74
C LYS A 671 12.78 -14.30 5.68
N TRP A 672 13.68 -14.02 4.73
CA TRP A 672 14.05 -14.95 3.66
C TRP A 672 14.78 -16.22 4.13
N GLN A 673 15.15 -16.32 5.41
CA GLN A 673 15.73 -17.54 5.99
C GLN A 673 14.64 -18.51 6.48
N ILE A 674 13.41 -18.04 6.68
CA ILE A 674 12.38 -18.78 7.44
C ILE A 674 11.57 -19.69 6.51
N ILE A 675 11.37 -20.93 6.97
CA ILE A 675 10.43 -21.90 6.41
C ILE A 675 9.40 -22.24 7.50
N LEU A 676 8.12 -22.18 7.16
CA LEU A 676 7.02 -22.43 8.08
C LEU A 676 6.71 -23.92 8.16
N ASP A 677 6.59 -24.47 9.38
CA ASP A 677 5.96 -25.79 9.59
C ASP A 677 4.87 -25.68 10.67
N PRO A 678 3.58 -25.91 10.33
CA PRO A 678 2.47 -25.86 11.29
C PRO A 678 2.49 -27.00 12.33
N GLY A 679 3.46 -27.92 12.24
CA GLY A 679 3.78 -28.88 13.29
C GLY A 679 2.75 -30.00 13.41
N ILE A 680 2.58 -30.79 12.35
CA ILE A 680 1.66 -31.94 12.35
C ILE A 680 2.07 -32.94 13.45
N GLY A 681 1.14 -33.21 14.36
CA GLY A 681 1.30 -34.13 15.49
C GLY A 681 1.94 -33.52 16.74
N PHE A 682 2.26 -32.22 16.76
CA PHE A 682 2.88 -31.54 17.91
C PHE A 682 1.87 -30.63 18.59
N ALA A 683 1.30 -31.04 19.72
CA ALA A 683 0.18 -30.35 20.39
C ALA A 683 -1.11 -30.21 19.53
N LYS A 684 -1.41 -31.22 18.72
CA LYS A 684 -2.64 -31.30 17.91
C LYS A 684 -3.29 -32.67 18.02
N ASN A 685 -4.62 -32.70 18.10
CA ASN A 685 -5.41 -33.93 18.04
C ASN A 685 -5.63 -34.41 16.58
N LEU A 686 -6.30 -35.55 16.41
CA LEU A 686 -6.55 -36.16 15.08
C LEU A 686 -7.28 -35.20 14.13
N SER A 687 -8.39 -34.60 14.57
CA SER A 687 -9.21 -33.70 13.74
C SER A 687 -8.44 -32.44 13.33
N GLN A 688 -7.64 -31.89 14.26
CA GLN A 688 -6.80 -30.73 14.01
C GLN A 688 -5.71 -31.02 12.99
N ASN A 689 -5.05 -32.19 13.06
CA ASN A 689 -4.05 -32.59 12.07
C ASN A 689 -4.64 -32.69 10.66
N LEU A 690 -5.85 -33.26 10.53
CA LEU A 690 -6.55 -33.30 9.24
C LEU A 690 -6.92 -31.90 8.74
N SER A 691 -7.34 -31.01 9.64
CA SER A 691 -7.68 -29.63 9.31
C SER A 691 -6.46 -28.84 8.82
N ILE A 692 -5.29 -29.02 9.45
CA ILE A 692 -4.03 -28.43 9.00
C ILE A 692 -3.71 -28.88 7.57
N ILE A 693 -3.80 -30.17 7.27
CA ILE A 693 -3.53 -30.69 5.92
C ILE A 693 -4.54 -30.13 4.92
N LYS A 694 -5.84 -30.10 5.27
CA LYS A 694 -6.91 -29.65 4.38
C LYS A 694 -6.82 -28.16 4.02
N TYR A 695 -6.30 -27.33 4.92
CA TYR A 695 -6.26 -25.88 4.78
C TYR A 695 -4.84 -25.31 4.80
N ALA A 696 -3.83 -26.11 4.43
CA ALA A 696 -2.42 -25.71 4.58
C ALA A 696 -2.05 -24.43 3.80
N SER A 697 -2.70 -24.20 2.65
CA SER A 697 -2.49 -22.99 1.84
C SER A 697 -2.85 -21.68 2.57
N ASN A 698 -3.72 -21.74 3.58
CA ASN A 698 -4.14 -20.57 4.36
C ASN A 698 -3.05 -20.06 5.29
N PHE A 699 -2.12 -20.89 5.75
CA PHE A 699 -1.00 -20.42 6.58
C PHE A 699 -0.19 -19.35 5.85
N LYS A 700 0.11 -19.56 4.57
CA LYS A 700 0.87 -18.59 3.75
C LYS A 700 0.14 -17.25 3.55
N LYS A 701 -1.19 -17.21 3.74
CA LYS A 701 -2.02 -16.00 3.61
C LYS A 701 -2.19 -15.25 4.93
N TYR A 702 -1.80 -15.85 6.05
CA TYR A 702 -1.93 -15.22 7.35
C TYR A 702 -0.99 -14.03 7.45
N SER A 703 -1.47 -12.94 8.03
CA SER A 703 -0.66 -11.78 8.39
C SER A 703 -1.17 -11.19 9.71
N MET A 704 -0.34 -10.45 10.42
CA MET A 704 -0.78 -9.74 11.63
C MET A 704 -0.02 -8.44 11.84
N THR A 705 -0.68 -7.52 12.56
CA THR A 705 -0.07 -6.34 13.15
C THR A 705 -0.06 -6.53 14.66
N VAL A 706 1.09 -6.32 15.29
CA VAL A 706 1.25 -6.25 16.74
C VAL A 706 1.49 -4.79 17.12
N ASN A 707 0.66 -4.27 18.00
CA ASN A 707 0.74 -2.91 18.54
C ASN A 707 1.53 -2.95 19.84
N GLU A 708 2.78 -2.48 19.81
CA GLU A 708 3.61 -2.36 21.00
C GLU A 708 3.43 -0.96 21.59
N ARG A 709 2.84 -0.87 22.78
CA ARG A 709 2.64 0.41 23.48
C ARG A 709 3.91 0.79 24.22
N GLY A 710 4.62 1.79 23.72
CA GLY A 710 5.70 2.47 24.43
C GLY A 710 5.18 3.50 25.44
N GLU A 711 6.09 4.19 26.14
CA GLU A 711 5.73 5.24 27.11
C GLU A 711 5.08 6.47 26.45
N GLU A 712 5.42 6.78 25.18
CA GLU A 712 4.92 7.96 24.45
C GLU A 712 4.26 7.65 23.09
N ASP A 713 4.57 6.50 22.46
CA ASP A 713 4.09 6.14 21.11
C ASP A 713 3.68 4.65 21.01
N VAL A 714 2.76 4.34 20.09
CA VAL A 714 2.40 2.95 19.72
C VAL A 714 3.17 2.57 18.45
N GLU A 715 4.04 1.58 18.55
CA GLU A 715 4.72 1.02 17.37
C GLU A 715 3.88 -0.11 16.77
N HIS A 716 3.63 0.00 15.46
CA HIS A 716 2.90 -1.00 14.70
C HIS A 716 3.89 -1.91 13.94
N VAL A 717 4.01 -3.16 14.40
CA VAL A 717 4.87 -4.18 13.80
C VAL A 717 4.03 -5.13 12.97
N TYR A 718 4.14 -5.03 11.65
CA TYR A 718 3.44 -5.90 10.71
C TYR A 718 4.31 -7.08 10.28
N LEU A 719 3.71 -8.27 10.23
CA LEU A 719 4.30 -9.49 9.71
C LEU A 719 3.32 -10.16 8.75
N SER A 720 3.79 -10.48 7.54
CA SER A 720 3.05 -11.33 6.60
C SER A 720 3.75 -12.67 6.38
N PHE A 721 2.98 -13.75 6.33
CA PHE A 721 3.48 -15.08 5.92
C PHE A 721 3.54 -15.21 4.40
N ASN A 722 2.96 -14.26 3.65
CA ASN A 722 3.10 -14.23 2.20
C ASN A 722 4.59 -14.20 1.83
N GLY A 723 4.92 -14.99 0.82
CA GLY A 723 6.30 -15.15 0.37
C GLY A 723 7.15 -16.06 1.25
N LEU A 724 6.62 -16.75 2.27
CA LEU A 724 7.36 -17.78 3.03
C LEU A 724 7.10 -19.18 2.45
N ALA A 725 8.13 -20.02 2.47
CA ALA A 725 7.99 -21.41 2.09
C ALA A 725 7.37 -22.24 3.22
N SER A 726 6.69 -23.34 2.90
CA SER A 726 6.09 -24.25 3.88
C SER A 726 6.60 -25.69 3.79
N LEU A 727 6.79 -26.29 4.96
CA LEU A 727 7.11 -27.70 5.14
C LEU A 727 5.98 -28.41 5.89
N LEU A 728 5.55 -29.59 5.41
CA LEU A 728 4.63 -30.47 6.13
C LEU A 728 5.21 -31.88 6.27
N GLY A 729 5.13 -32.44 7.48
CA GLY A 729 5.63 -33.79 7.81
C GLY A 729 4.54 -34.75 8.31
N PRO A 730 3.61 -35.23 7.46
CA PRO A 730 2.58 -36.19 7.88
C PRO A 730 3.09 -37.63 8.04
N SER A 731 4.30 -37.93 7.54
CA SER A 731 4.81 -39.29 7.38
C SER A 731 4.80 -40.12 8.67
N ARG A 732 4.17 -41.30 8.59
CA ARG A 732 4.06 -42.32 9.66
C ARG A 732 3.43 -41.82 10.98
N LYS A 733 2.79 -40.66 11.00
CA LYS A 733 2.16 -40.09 12.21
C LYS A 733 0.99 -40.94 12.72
N LYS A 734 0.74 -40.90 14.04
CA LYS A 734 -0.25 -41.76 14.73
C LYS A 734 -1.66 -41.62 14.17
N PHE A 735 -2.09 -40.42 13.79
CA PHE A 735 -3.45 -40.16 13.30
C PHE A 735 -3.78 -40.95 12.03
N LEU A 736 -2.81 -41.16 11.13
CA LEU A 736 -2.96 -41.99 9.93
C LEU A 736 -3.25 -43.44 10.32
N GLY A 737 -2.46 -43.97 11.26
CA GLY A 737 -2.64 -45.33 11.78
C GLY A 737 -4.00 -45.54 12.44
N THR A 738 -4.52 -44.54 13.15
CA THR A 738 -5.86 -44.59 13.75
C THR A 738 -6.97 -44.65 12.70
N ILE A 739 -6.86 -43.91 11.60
CA ILE A 739 -7.89 -43.86 10.55
C ILE A 739 -7.86 -45.12 9.68
N CYS A 740 -6.67 -45.59 9.29
CA CYS A 740 -6.49 -46.72 8.38
C CYS A 740 -6.35 -48.07 9.11
N ASN A 741 -6.47 -48.09 10.45
CA ASN A 741 -6.25 -49.27 11.28
C ASN A 741 -4.86 -49.91 11.09
N GLU A 742 -3.83 -49.06 10.99
CA GLU A 742 -2.41 -49.43 10.82
C GLU A 742 -1.64 -49.08 12.13
N PRO A 743 -1.63 -49.99 13.13
CA PRO A 743 -1.03 -49.69 14.43
C PRO A 743 0.50 -49.54 14.33
N VAL A 744 1.14 -50.24 13.39
CA VAL A 744 2.59 -50.18 13.17
C VAL A 744 2.94 -49.02 12.25
N ALA A 745 3.89 -48.17 12.68
CA ALA A 745 4.26 -46.95 11.94
C ALA A 745 4.81 -47.22 10.53
N ARG A 746 5.54 -48.33 10.34
CA ARG A 746 6.16 -48.70 9.06
C ARG A 746 5.15 -49.11 7.98
N ASP A 747 3.96 -49.54 8.38
CA ASP A 747 2.94 -50.05 7.45
C ASP A 747 2.13 -48.88 6.84
N ARG A 748 2.32 -47.65 7.34
CA ARG A 748 1.56 -46.43 6.97
C ARG A 748 2.00 -45.76 5.67
N VAL A 749 2.55 -46.52 4.73
CA VAL A 749 3.12 -45.97 3.49
C VAL A 749 2.02 -45.38 2.59
N ILE A 750 0.94 -46.14 2.37
CA ILE A 750 -0.17 -45.73 1.50
C ILE A 750 -0.92 -44.54 2.09
N SER A 751 -1.23 -44.60 3.39
CA SER A 751 -1.90 -43.52 4.12
C SER A 751 -1.04 -42.24 4.15
N THR A 752 0.29 -42.37 4.26
CA THR A 752 1.23 -41.24 4.09
C THR A 752 1.16 -40.66 2.68
N GLY A 753 1.16 -41.50 1.64
CA GLY A 753 1.06 -41.05 0.25
C GLY A 753 -0.21 -40.22 -0.01
N ALA A 754 -1.36 -40.68 0.49
CA ALA A 754 -2.61 -39.93 0.38
C ALA A 754 -2.54 -38.56 1.09
N ALA A 755 -1.93 -38.50 2.27
CA ALA A 755 -1.75 -37.24 2.99
C ALA A 755 -0.81 -36.27 2.26
N ILE A 756 0.29 -36.76 1.67
CA ILE A 756 1.21 -35.94 0.88
C ILE A 756 0.52 -35.37 -0.36
N MET A 757 -0.28 -36.19 -1.05
CA MET A 757 -1.06 -35.72 -2.20
C MET A 757 -1.96 -34.53 -1.82
N ALA A 758 -2.63 -34.60 -0.66
CA ALA A 758 -3.42 -33.49 -0.12
C ALA A 758 -2.56 -32.28 0.26
N CYS A 759 -1.34 -32.48 0.79
CA CYS A 759 -0.41 -31.38 1.08
C CYS A 759 0.01 -30.65 -0.21
N ILE A 760 0.29 -31.39 -1.28
CA ILE A 760 0.66 -30.82 -2.60
C ILE A 760 -0.52 -30.04 -3.19
N GLN A 761 -1.75 -30.56 -3.10
CA GLN A 761 -2.95 -29.84 -3.49
C GLN A 761 -3.10 -28.49 -2.76
N GLN A 762 -2.61 -28.41 -1.51
CA GLN A 762 -2.60 -27.20 -0.70
C GLN A 762 -1.32 -26.37 -0.85
N ASN A 763 -0.57 -26.55 -1.95
CA ASN A 763 0.61 -25.76 -2.30
C ASN A 763 1.74 -25.80 -1.26
N THR A 764 1.96 -26.98 -0.67
CA THR A 764 3.13 -27.24 0.18
C THR A 764 4.39 -27.27 -0.67
N ASP A 765 5.48 -26.68 -0.15
CA ASP A 765 6.75 -26.59 -0.88
C ASP A 765 7.68 -27.77 -0.58
N ILE A 766 7.70 -28.23 0.68
CA ILE A 766 8.57 -29.30 1.15
C ILE A 766 7.75 -30.35 1.91
N VAL A 767 7.95 -31.62 1.59
CA VAL A 767 7.36 -32.73 2.34
C VAL A 767 8.43 -33.55 3.04
N ARG A 768 8.25 -33.78 4.35
CA ARG A 768 9.18 -34.53 5.19
C ARG A 768 8.74 -35.99 5.35
N VAL A 769 9.57 -36.93 4.89
CA VAL A 769 9.17 -38.34 4.67
C VAL A 769 10.22 -39.37 5.11
N HIS A 770 9.76 -40.55 5.53
CA HIS A 770 10.62 -41.70 5.79
C HIS A 770 10.83 -42.56 4.52
N ASP A 771 9.75 -42.82 3.78
CA ASP A 771 9.71 -43.76 2.64
C ASP A 771 9.96 -43.01 1.32
N VAL A 772 11.19 -42.53 1.10
CA VAL A 772 11.53 -41.59 0.01
C VAL A 772 11.19 -42.16 -1.37
N LYS A 773 11.55 -43.42 -1.64
CA LYS A 773 11.32 -44.07 -2.94
C LYS A 773 9.86 -44.08 -3.34
N GLU A 774 8.97 -44.43 -2.42
CA GLU A 774 7.53 -44.49 -2.64
C GLU A 774 6.95 -43.07 -2.74
N MET A 775 7.37 -42.18 -1.84
CA MET A 775 6.85 -40.80 -1.80
C MET A 775 7.31 -39.97 -2.99
N LYS A 776 8.45 -40.27 -3.63
CA LYS A 776 8.84 -39.66 -4.90
C LYS A 776 7.78 -39.85 -5.98
N LYS A 777 7.23 -41.05 -6.11
CA LYS A 777 6.18 -41.34 -7.10
C LYS A 777 4.89 -40.56 -6.79
N VAL A 778 4.55 -40.44 -5.51
CA VAL A 778 3.40 -39.66 -5.06
C VAL A 778 3.61 -38.18 -5.37
N VAL A 779 4.78 -37.63 -5.07
CA VAL A 779 5.14 -36.23 -5.37
C VAL A 779 5.10 -35.95 -6.86
N GLN A 780 5.70 -36.83 -7.69
CA GLN A 780 5.64 -36.70 -9.15
C GLN A 780 4.20 -36.67 -9.66
N MET A 781 3.34 -37.56 -9.16
CA MET A 781 1.93 -37.59 -9.55
C MET A 781 1.17 -36.34 -9.05
N GLY A 782 1.45 -35.90 -7.82
CA GLY A 782 0.82 -34.71 -7.24
C GLY A 782 1.20 -33.42 -7.96
N ASP A 783 2.48 -33.25 -8.26
CA ASP A 783 2.98 -32.11 -9.03
C ASP A 783 2.43 -32.13 -10.48
N ALA A 784 2.30 -33.31 -11.09
CA ALA A 784 1.67 -33.44 -12.41
C ALA A 784 0.19 -32.99 -12.38
N ILE A 785 -0.58 -33.41 -11.37
CA ILE A 785 -2.01 -33.11 -11.25
C ILE A 785 -2.28 -31.67 -10.86
N TYR A 786 -1.56 -31.14 -9.88
CA TYR A 786 -1.88 -29.83 -9.27
C TYR A 786 -0.99 -28.68 -9.73
N LYS A 787 0.22 -28.98 -10.23
CA LYS A 787 1.20 -27.96 -10.65
C LYS A 787 1.53 -28.02 -12.14
N ASN A 788 1.00 -29.00 -12.89
CA ASN A 788 1.31 -29.26 -14.30
C ASN A 788 2.81 -29.49 -14.57
N ILE A 789 3.50 -30.22 -13.69
CA ILE A 789 4.91 -30.58 -13.83
C ILE A 789 5.01 -32.09 -14.07
N TYR A 790 5.37 -32.53 -15.28
CA TYR A 790 5.47 -33.96 -15.62
C TYR A 790 6.57 -34.29 -16.63
#